data_AF-A0A078LP14-F1
#
_entry.id   AF-A0A078LP14-F1
#
_cell.length_a   1.000
_cell.length_b   1.000
_cell.length_c   1.000
_cell.angle_alpha   90.00
_cell.angle_beta   90.00
_cell.angle_gamma   90.00
#
_symmetry.space_group_name_H-M   'P 1'
#
loop_
_entity.id
_entity.type
_entity.pdbx_description
1 polymer ?
#
loop_
_entity_poly.entity_id
_entity_poly.type
_entity_poly.pdbx_seq_one_letter_code
_entity_poly.pdbx_strand_id
1 'polypeptide(L)'
;MSMNVLTSAPKALVRSIAMAAVLSSLVVGGEATAAIDISATSATAFTSDINRFTSNDWLNGVWRREAGISVPFSAAARDAFKPGVQIKFADGQVRKITKVFVVGEHLSVYVDGPLLDGNKVGAPNKVSTVVASSTAPETSAPAPTPAPETAVGFTSQINRFTSSDWLNGVWRREAGISVPNSSAARDAFKPGVQVRFADGQVRKITKVFSVGQHLSVYFDGPLLDGAKVGAPNTVSTVTVSNTAPGTSAPKPTPTPEPTPEPAPAPEASVGFTSQINRFTSGDWLNGVWRREAGVSIPLTNGARDAFKPGVQVRFADGQVRKISKVFVVGSNLSVYFDGGLLDGNKVGAPRTISTLGSTSKPSTPTPAPQPKPEPQPDTKPAPEAPSESTYSTGMNSFTNEDWENGIYRKQAGFSIRNTAGNKAAFKQGASVRLADGQVRQVIAVYDIGEHLTVLLSGDKLSPSNVGYPKTLTVVSSSTGGQPQNPAPTPTPTPKPGNGKGIDLVGVNFASGVFDPGRVPGIYNQGYTYADESYYKRHSELGFKLIRLGFLWERIQPKLGTPLDAAELSRIKKSLDLAHKYGMKVVLDMHNYYRYYGKVINSPEVPRSAFTETWRKIALEVHNHPALWGYGLMNEPYNTGNNLWPETALEASKAIRKIDPETWIMIAGDRYSSALFWEQVNTKLISDPWMRDPKNNLVFEAHQYWDHDYSGSYRNRNETFAPMRGVDLVKPWVEWLKKHKLRGYLGEHGIPDFAPSGVVATDNMLAYLAENCIPSTYWAAGPRWGEDSMSLDVQSGKFRPQLAMLQKHAATKKTCSTIGPIQ
;
A
#
# COMPACT_ATOMS: atom_id res chain seq x y z
N MET A 1 -7.74 -44.46 38.60
CA MET A 1 -9.06 -43.87 38.36
C MET A 1 -8.84 -42.65 37.44
N SER A 2 -8.85 -42.84 36.11
CA SER A 2 -10.01 -42.74 35.17
C SER A 2 -10.36 -41.27 34.87
N MET A 3 -9.85 -40.66 33.79
CA MET A 3 -10.31 -40.64 32.37
C MET A 3 -11.52 -39.72 32.06
N ASN A 4 -11.27 -38.68 31.23
CA ASN A 4 -11.99 -38.22 30.01
C ASN A 4 -13.49 -37.76 30.11
N VAL A 5 -14.08 -36.79 29.35
CA VAL A 5 -13.73 -36.09 28.08
C VAL A 5 -14.79 -35.01 27.68
N LEU A 6 -14.38 -34.00 26.85
CA LEU A 6 -15.12 -33.15 25.85
C LEU A 6 -16.24 -32.17 26.33
N THR A 7 -16.53 -30.97 25.78
CA THR A 7 -16.16 -30.21 24.56
C THR A 7 -16.67 -28.76 24.62
N SER A 8 -15.99 -27.86 23.90
CA SER A 8 -16.53 -26.76 23.05
C SER A 8 -16.00 -25.34 23.30
N ALA A 9 -15.52 -24.73 22.21
CA ALA A 9 -15.39 -23.29 21.95
C ALA A 9 -16.06 -23.06 20.55
N PRO A 10 -16.14 -21.85 19.96
CA PRO A 10 -15.79 -20.50 20.42
C PRO A 10 -16.84 -19.40 20.07
N LYS A 11 -16.82 -18.21 20.71
CA LYS A 11 -17.27 -16.94 20.07
C LYS A 11 -16.53 -15.72 20.62
N ALA A 12 -15.97 -14.94 19.68
CA ALA A 12 -15.38 -13.62 19.84
C ALA A 12 -16.44 -12.53 20.07
N LEU A 13 -16.14 -11.51 20.89
CA LEU A 13 -16.32 -10.06 20.61
C LEU A 13 -16.10 -9.21 21.89
N VAL A 14 -15.44 -8.06 21.70
CA VAL A 14 -15.45 -6.81 22.51
C VAL A 14 -15.21 -6.90 24.02
N ARG A 15 -13.99 -6.57 24.46
CA ARG A 15 -13.74 -5.99 25.80
C ARG A 15 -12.60 -5.00 25.75
N SER A 16 -12.88 -3.72 26.03
CA SER A 16 -11.90 -2.74 26.52
C SER A 16 -12.63 -1.47 27.01
N ILE A 17 -13.15 -1.45 28.24
CA ILE A 17 -13.20 -0.26 29.13
C ILE A 17 -13.30 -0.77 30.57
N ALA A 18 -12.28 -0.57 31.40
CA ALA A 18 -12.36 -0.19 32.82
C ALA A 18 -11.00 -0.33 33.54
N MET A 19 -10.79 0.57 34.51
CA MET A 19 -9.74 0.65 35.55
C MET A 19 -8.43 1.37 35.15
N ALA A 20 -7.92 2.35 35.91
CA ALA A 20 -8.21 2.76 37.28
C ALA A 20 -7.89 4.25 37.51
N ALA A 21 -8.75 4.91 38.29
CA ALA A 21 -8.43 6.10 39.07
C ALA A 21 -8.30 5.67 40.53
N VAL A 22 -7.16 5.92 41.17
CA VAL A 22 -7.00 5.87 42.64
C VAL A 22 -5.87 6.83 43.06
N LEU A 23 -6.23 7.98 43.66
CA LEU A 23 -5.68 8.58 44.89
C LEU A 23 -5.82 10.11 44.95
N SER A 24 -6.03 10.53 46.19
CA SER A 24 -6.79 11.70 46.64
C SER A 24 -5.92 12.91 46.99
N SER A 25 -6.54 14.08 46.85
CA SER A 25 -6.52 15.25 47.77
C SER A 25 -5.20 15.90 48.22
N LEU A 26 -5.03 17.18 47.87
CA LEU A 26 -4.63 18.29 48.77
C LEU A 26 -5.00 19.63 48.09
N VAL A 27 -5.45 20.61 48.89
CA VAL A 27 -6.09 21.88 48.47
C VAL A 27 -5.26 23.09 48.97
N VAL A 28 -5.43 24.23 48.28
CA VAL A 28 -5.13 25.65 48.64
C VAL A 28 -3.68 26.09 48.35
N GLY A 29 -3.38 27.27 47.77
CA GLY A 29 -4.18 28.47 47.47
C GLY A 29 -3.60 29.29 46.30
N GLY A 30 -4.35 30.31 45.87
CA GLY A 30 -4.08 31.07 44.65
C GLY A 30 -3.39 32.41 44.86
N GLU A 31 -3.11 33.10 43.74
CA GLU A 31 -3.37 34.53 43.54
C GLU A 31 -3.14 34.99 42.08
N ALA A 32 -4.01 35.93 41.68
CA ALA A 32 -3.92 36.99 40.66
C ALA A 32 -3.54 36.70 39.19
N THR A 33 -4.56 36.79 38.34
CA THR A 33 -4.50 37.09 36.90
C THR A 33 -4.29 38.60 36.65
N ALA A 34 -3.41 38.95 35.71
CA ALA A 34 -3.45 40.24 35.00
C ALA A 34 -4.19 40.06 33.66
N ALA A 35 -5.14 40.96 33.41
CA ALA A 35 -6.07 40.93 32.29
C ALA A 35 -5.42 41.33 30.96
N ILE A 36 -5.87 40.71 29.87
CA ILE A 36 -5.79 41.28 28.52
C ILE A 36 -7.21 41.27 27.97
N ASP A 37 -7.71 42.47 27.68
CA ASP A 37 -8.99 42.74 27.03
C ASP A 37 -9.08 42.02 25.68
N ILE A 38 -10.16 41.28 25.47
CA ILE A 38 -10.59 40.83 24.15
C ILE A 38 -12.01 41.34 23.95
N SER A 39 -12.13 42.24 22.97
CA SER A 39 -13.38 42.80 22.46
C SER A 39 -14.43 41.70 22.23
N ALA A 40 -15.59 41.84 22.88
CA ALA A 40 -16.66 40.85 22.84
C ALA A 40 -17.44 40.93 21.52
N THR A 41 -17.19 39.99 20.62
CA THR A 41 -18.18 39.63 19.59
C THR A 41 -19.34 38.89 20.29
N SER A 42 -20.55 39.38 20.11
CA SER A 42 -21.81 38.75 20.54
C SER A 42 -21.92 37.32 20.01
N ALA A 43 -21.56 36.34 20.84
CA ALA A 43 -21.64 34.92 20.51
C ALA A 43 -23.11 34.49 20.51
N THR A 44 -23.61 33.96 19.41
CA THR A 44 -24.94 33.34 19.36
C THR A 44 -24.90 31.97 20.06
N ALA A 45 -25.99 31.62 20.76
CA ALA A 45 -26.11 30.33 21.42
C ALA A 45 -26.08 29.21 20.36
N PHE A 46 -25.19 28.23 20.55
CA PHE A 46 -25.14 27.04 19.71
C PHE A 46 -26.11 25.98 20.24
N THR A 47 -27.00 25.50 19.37
CA THR A 47 -27.98 24.46 19.71
C THR A 47 -27.70 23.17 18.94
N SER A 48 -27.77 22.04 19.64
CA SER A 48 -27.60 20.70 19.06
C SER A 48 -28.75 19.77 19.44
N ASP A 49 -29.05 18.82 18.56
CA ASP A 49 -29.82 17.63 18.91
C ASP A 49 -29.09 16.76 19.93
N ILE A 50 -29.85 16.01 20.72
CA ILE A 50 -29.37 14.90 21.54
C ILE A 50 -29.64 13.60 20.77
N ASN A 51 -28.64 12.72 20.69
CA ASN A 51 -28.76 11.43 20.00
C ASN A 51 -29.85 10.56 20.67
N ARG A 52 -30.61 9.78 19.91
CA ARG A 52 -31.76 9.02 20.44
C ARG A 52 -31.39 7.62 20.97
N PHE A 53 -30.23 7.46 21.61
CA PHE A 53 -29.78 6.15 22.10
C PHE A 53 -30.52 5.74 23.36
N THR A 54 -31.10 4.54 23.37
CA THR A 54 -31.67 3.93 24.58
C THR A 54 -31.13 2.50 24.72
N SER A 55 -30.53 2.21 25.88
CA SER A 55 -29.96 0.91 26.26
C SER A 55 -29.88 0.77 27.79
N ASN A 56 -29.20 -0.26 28.28
CA ASN A 56 -28.92 -0.42 29.71
C ASN A 56 -28.05 0.72 30.27
N ASP A 57 -27.25 1.38 29.43
CA ASP A 57 -26.41 2.50 29.83
C ASP A 57 -27.00 3.85 29.41
N TRP A 58 -27.85 3.91 28.38
CA TRP A 58 -28.38 5.18 27.85
C TRP A 58 -29.92 5.27 27.94
N LEU A 59 -30.45 6.47 28.14
CA LEU A 59 -31.88 6.77 28.02
C LEU A 59 -32.05 8.03 27.19
N ASN A 60 -32.59 7.91 25.98
CA ASN A 60 -32.78 9.02 25.03
C ASN A 60 -31.52 9.90 24.85
N GLY A 61 -30.35 9.25 24.77
CA GLY A 61 -29.06 9.94 24.63
C GLY A 61 -28.46 10.50 25.91
N VAL A 62 -29.09 10.27 27.06
CA VAL A 62 -28.57 10.63 28.38
C VAL A 62 -27.93 9.41 29.05
N TRP A 63 -26.75 9.59 29.63
CA TRP A 63 -26.04 8.50 30.29
C TRP A 63 -26.66 8.22 31.67
N ARG A 64 -26.96 6.95 31.96
CA ARG A 64 -27.63 6.53 33.19
C ARG A 64 -26.72 6.47 34.41
N ARG A 65 -25.40 6.45 34.21
CA ARG A 65 -24.39 6.23 35.28
C ARG A 65 -23.64 7.50 35.70
N GLU A 66 -23.64 8.54 34.88
CA GLU A 66 -23.05 9.84 35.18
C GLU A 66 -23.85 10.94 34.47
N ALA A 67 -23.79 12.19 34.96
CA ALA A 67 -24.47 13.32 34.35
C ALA A 67 -23.84 13.66 32.99
N GLY A 68 -24.32 13.04 31.92
CA GLY A 68 -23.80 13.25 30.58
C GLY A 68 -24.82 12.96 29.50
N ILE A 69 -24.60 13.56 28.33
CA ILE A 69 -25.44 13.40 27.15
C ILE A 69 -24.57 13.09 25.92
N SER A 70 -25.19 12.52 24.90
CA SER A 70 -24.58 12.27 23.60
C SER A 70 -25.22 13.18 22.55
N VAL A 71 -24.42 13.98 21.84
CA VAL A 71 -24.87 14.84 20.73
C VAL A 71 -24.16 14.44 19.42
N PRO A 72 -24.74 14.72 18.23
CA PRO A 72 -24.07 14.46 16.96
C PRO A 72 -22.73 15.21 16.86
N PHE A 73 -21.70 14.53 16.35
CA PHE A 73 -20.42 15.19 16.12
C PHE A 73 -20.52 16.16 14.94
N SER A 74 -20.14 17.41 15.19
CA SER A 74 -19.84 18.40 14.16
C SER A 74 -18.73 19.33 14.66
N ALA A 75 -18.02 19.99 13.75
CA ALA A 75 -16.99 20.96 14.12
C ALA A 75 -17.60 22.08 15.00
N ALA A 76 -18.80 22.56 14.66
CA ALA A 76 -19.52 23.56 15.45
C ALA A 76 -19.91 23.05 16.85
N ALA A 77 -20.37 21.79 16.97
CA ALA A 77 -20.67 21.20 18.27
C ALA A 77 -19.41 20.98 19.12
N ARG A 78 -18.30 20.59 18.51
CA ARG A 78 -17.00 20.48 19.18
C ARG A 78 -16.49 21.85 19.64
N ASP A 79 -16.74 22.89 18.85
CA ASP A 79 -16.30 24.24 19.19
C ASP A 79 -17.15 24.91 20.26
N ALA A 80 -18.44 24.59 20.30
CA ALA A 80 -19.39 25.10 21.26
C ALA A 80 -19.41 24.33 22.59
N PHE A 81 -19.37 22.99 22.56
CA PHE A 81 -19.37 22.16 23.76
C PHE A 81 -17.93 21.89 24.22
N LYS A 82 -17.42 22.78 25.08
CA LYS A 82 -16.09 22.68 25.69
C LYS A 82 -16.19 22.70 27.22
N PRO A 83 -15.29 22.03 27.95
CA PRO A 83 -15.22 22.13 29.41
C PRO A 83 -15.20 23.59 29.84
N GLY A 84 -16.05 23.94 30.81
CA GLY A 84 -16.22 25.31 31.28
C GLY A 84 -17.45 26.03 30.74
N VAL A 85 -17.97 25.64 29.57
CA VAL A 85 -19.16 26.26 28.95
C VAL A 85 -20.43 25.80 29.68
N GLN A 86 -21.35 26.73 29.91
CA GLN A 86 -22.67 26.40 30.46
C GLN A 86 -23.62 25.99 29.34
N ILE A 87 -24.39 24.93 29.57
CA ILE A 87 -25.43 24.46 28.66
C ILE A 87 -26.78 24.41 29.37
N LYS A 88 -27.82 24.78 28.64
CA LYS A 88 -29.21 24.77 29.09
C LYS A 88 -29.95 23.56 28.49
N PHE A 89 -30.57 22.79 29.37
CA PHE A 89 -31.42 21.66 29.04
C PHE A 89 -32.89 22.08 28.88
N ALA A 90 -33.69 21.21 28.27
CA ALA A 90 -35.10 21.47 27.99
C ALA A 90 -35.98 21.62 29.24
N ASP A 91 -35.57 21.04 30.38
CA ASP A 91 -36.23 21.22 31.67
C ASP A 91 -35.83 22.52 32.39
N GLY A 92 -35.03 23.36 31.74
CA GLY A 92 -34.59 24.65 32.24
C GLY A 92 -33.30 24.60 33.06
N GLN A 93 -32.76 23.41 33.37
CA GLN A 93 -31.48 23.31 34.09
C GLN A 93 -30.35 23.91 33.27
N VAL A 94 -29.49 24.69 33.92
CA VAL A 94 -28.22 25.15 33.36
C VAL A 94 -27.10 24.44 34.10
N ARG A 95 -26.24 23.75 33.36
CA ARG A 95 -25.13 22.98 33.91
C ARG A 95 -23.83 23.33 33.21
N LYS A 96 -22.72 23.28 33.94
CA LYS A 96 -21.39 23.54 33.40
C LYS A 96 -20.82 22.24 32.84
N ILE A 97 -20.30 22.29 31.62
CA ILE A 97 -19.61 21.16 31.02
C ILE A 97 -18.32 20.90 31.79
N THR A 98 -18.15 19.67 32.26
CA THR A 98 -16.95 19.22 33.00
C THR A 98 -15.97 18.51 32.09
N LYS A 99 -16.46 17.68 31.16
CA LYS A 99 -15.65 16.88 30.23
C LYS A 99 -16.38 16.71 28.90
N VAL A 100 -15.64 16.62 27.80
CA VAL A 100 -16.19 16.27 26.49
C VAL A 100 -15.29 15.27 25.82
N PHE A 101 -15.86 14.19 25.28
CA PHE A 101 -15.12 13.17 24.54
C PHE A 101 -15.72 13.01 23.14
N VAL A 102 -14.86 12.92 22.13
CA VAL A 102 -15.25 12.51 20.78
C VAL A 102 -15.31 10.98 20.77
N VAL A 103 -16.47 10.42 20.45
CA VAL A 103 -16.70 8.98 20.43
C VAL A 103 -17.36 8.61 19.10
N GLY A 104 -16.53 8.25 18.11
CA GLY A 104 -17.01 7.97 16.75
C GLY A 104 -17.67 9.21 16.13
N GLU A 105 -18.93 9.06 15.68
CA GLU A 105 -19.74 10.13 15.08
C GLU A 105 -20.51 10.98 16.13
N HIS A 106 -20.14 10.89 17.42
CA HIS A 106 -20.83 11.56 18.52
C HIS A 106 -19.86 12.32 19.44
N LEU A 107 -20.41 13.27 20.19
CA LEU A 107 -19.76 13.92 21.32
C LEU A 107 -20.47 13.49 22.61
N SER A 108 -19.73 12.89 23.53
CA SER A 108 -20.17 12.66 24.90
C SER A 108 -19.84 13.90 25.73
N VAL A 109 -20.87 14.63 26.16
CA VAL A 109 -20.78 15.88 26.91
C VAL A 109 -21.18 15.61 28.35
N TYR A 110 -20.26 15.80 29.29
CA TYR A 110 -20.44 15.62 30.72
C TYR A 110 -20.66 16.95 31.40
N VAL A 111 -21.54 16.97 32.39
CA VAL A 111 -21.88 18.17 33.14
C VAL A 111 -21.72 17.96 34.64
N ASP A 112 -21.72 19.06 35.39
CA ASP A 112 -21.67 19.04 36.85
C ASP A 112 -23.05 18.71 37.47
N GLY A 113 -23.00 18.19 38.70
CA GLY A 113 -24.20 17.89 39.49
C GLY A 113 -24.74 16.46 39.37
N PRO A 114 -25.97 16.22 39.86
CA PRO A 114 -26.57 14.89 39.91
C PRO A 114 -26.95 14.37 38.51
N LEU A 115 -27.28 13.08 38.43
CA LEU A 115 -27.70 12.42 37.19
C LEU A 115 -28.86 13.17 36.51
N LEU A 116 -28.81 13.21 35.18
CA LEU A 116 -29.83 13.82 34.34
C LEU A 116 -30.97 12.82 34.09
N ASP A 117 -32.21 13.32 34.09
CA ASP A 117 -33.38 12.51 33.75
C ASP A 117 -33.57 12.44 32.22
N GLY A 118 -33.22 11.31 31.64
CA GLY A 118 -33.29 11.08 30.19
C GLY A 118 -34.68 11.22 29.57
N ASN A 119 -35.77 11.14 30.36
CA ASN A 119 -37.12 11.38 29.85
C ASN A 119 -37.45 12.88 29.77
N LYS A 120 -36.82 13.71 30.61
CA LYS A 120 -37.06 15.16 30.65
C LYS A 120 -36.13 15.94 29.73
N VAL A 121 -34.86 15.55 29.69
CA VAL A 121 -33.83 16.32 28.98
C VAL A 121 -33.30 15.64 27.73
N GLY A 122 -33.49 14.33 27.57
CA GLY A 122 -33.00 13.56 26.42
C GLY A 122 -33.82 13.80 25.15
N ALA A 123 -33.39 13.15 24.06
CA ALA A 123 -34.07 13.20 22.75
C ALA A 123 -35.60 12.93 22.88
N PRO A 124 -36.46 13.64 22.12
CA PRO A 124 -36.16 14.51 20.98
C PRO A 124 -35.77 15.95 21.37
N ASN A 125 -35.54 16.23 22.65
CA ASN A 125 -35.15 17.56 23.08
C ASN A 125 -33.73 17.93 22.61
N LYS A 126 -33.50 19.24 22.47
CA LYS A 126 -32.22 19.83 22.09
C LYS A 126 -31.52 20.42 23.32
N VAL A 127 -30.22 20.63 23.20
CA VAL A 127 -29.38 21.28 24.22
C VAL A 127 -28.69 22.50 23.61
N SER A 128 -28.55 23.59 24.37
CA SER A 128 -27.96 24.84 23.87
C SER A 128 -26.90 25.40 24.80
N THR A 129 -25.85 26.01 24.27
CA THR A 129 -24.90 26.79 25.08
C THR A 129 -25.54 28.07 25.58
N VAL A 130 -25.25 28.46 26.82
CA VAL A 130 -25.72 29.73 27.39
C VAL A 130 -24.74 30.84 27.01
N VAL A 131 -25.29 31.93 26.47
CA VAL A 131 -24.55 33.17 26.18
C VAL A 131 -24.72 34.09 27.38
N ALA A 132 -23.64 34.71 27.87
CA ALA A 132 -23.72 35.72 28.91
C ALA A 132 -24.40 36.98 28.35
N SER A 133 -25.61 37.30 28.81
CA SER A 133 -26.33 38.52 28.42
C SER A 133 -26.07 39.63 29.43
N SER A 134 -25.46 40.74 29.00
CA SER A 134 -25.65 42.05 29.60
C SER A 134 -26.86 42.72 28.96
N THR A 135 -27.82 43.17 29.75
CA THR A 135 -29.14 43.65 29.31
C THR A 135 -29.21 45.14 28.98
N ALA A 136 -30.10 45.46 28.02
CA ALA A 136 -30.84 46.72 27.73
C ALA A 136 -30.31 47.67 26.63
N PRO A 137 -31.17 48.51 25.98
CA PRO A 137 -32.33 48.16 25.14
C PRO A 137 -32.32 48.84 23.74
N GLU A 138 -33.32 48.50 22.92
CA GLU A 138 -33.56 48.75 21.47
C GLU A 138 -33.36 50.18 20.91
N THR A 139 -33.03 50.28 19.61
CA THR A 139 -33.67 51.24 18.66
C THR A 139 -33.35 50.94 17.16
N SER A 140 -34.45 50.79 16.39
CA SER A 140 -34.72 51.06 14.96
C SER A 140 -33.67 50.91 13.84
N ALA A 141 -34.04 50.11 12.83
CA ALA A 141 -33.44 49.96 11.51
C ALA A 141 -33.64 51.15 10.54
N PRO A 142 -32.86 51.21 9.44
CA PRO A 142 -33.43 51.49 8.13
C PRO A 142 -32.99 50.50 7.02
N ALA A 143 -33.79 50.44 5.95
CA ALA A 143 -33.85 49.44 4.89
C ALA A 143 -32.66 49.42 3.89
N PRO A 144 -32.38 48.27 3.23
CA PRO A 144 -31.33 48.16 2.21
C PRO A 144 -31.83 48.48 0.78
N THR A 145 -30.97 49.17 0.03
CA THR A 145 -31.07 49.47 -1.41
C THR A 145 -30.68 48.23 -2.27
N PRO A 146 -31.24 48.01 -3.48
CA PRO A 146 -31.07 46.75 -4.20
C PRO A 146 -29.76 46.66 -5.00
N ALA A 147 -29.18 45.46 -5.06
CA ALA A 147 -28.00 45.09 -5.83
C ALA A 147 -28.38 44.58 -7.25
N PRO A 148 -27.47 44.59 -8.25
CA PRO A 148 -27.83 44.54 -9.66
C PRO A 148 -28.27 43.15 -10.15
N GLU A 149 -29.23 43.13 -11.09
CA GLU A 149 -29.80 41.92 -11.68
C GLU A 149 -28.79 41.20 -12.61
N THR A 150 -28.36 40.01 -12.19
CA THR A 150 -27.71 39.00 -13.04
C THR A 150 -28.76 38.19 -13.80
N ALA A 151 -28.69 38.15 -15.13
CA ALA A 151 -29.55 37.28 -15.94
C ALA A 151 -29.13 35.80 -15.78
N VAL A 152 -30.11 34.94 -15.47
CA VAL A 152 -29.93 33.49 -15.32
C VAL A 152 -29.88 32.83 -16.71
N GLY A 153 -28.83 32.05 -16.98
CA GLY A 153 -28.67 31.26 -18.21
C GLY A 153 -29.27 29.85 -18.11
N PHE A 154 -28.71 28.91 -18.87
CA PHE A 154 -29.13 27.50 -18.85
C PHE A 154 -29.09 26.90 -17.45
N THR A 155 -30.18 26.25 -17.05
CA THR A 155 -30.38 25.60 -15.74
C THR A 155 -30.46 24.09 -15.90
N SER A 156 -29.79 23.36 -15.01
CA SER A 156 -29.80 21.89 -15.00
C SER A 156 -30.06 21.34 -13.60
N GLN A 157 -30.71 20.18 -13.54
CA GLN A 157 -30.87 19.41 -12.31
C GLN A 157 -29.54 18.77 -11.92
N ILE A 158 -29.25 18.71 -10.61
CA ILE A 158 -28.12 17.94 -10.10
C ILE A 158 -28.56 16.48 -9.90
N ASN A 159 -27.79 15.53 -10.43
CA ASN A 159 -28.08 14.10 -10.31
C ASN A 159 -28.07 13.71 -8.82
N ARG A 160 -29.02 12.90 -8.34
CA ARG A 160 -29.13 12.57 -6.91
C ARG A 160 -28.22 11.41 -6.49
N PHE A 161 -26.92 11.51 -6.75
CA PHE A 161 -25.95 10.50 -6.35
C PHE A 161 -25.50 10.68 -4.91
N THR A 162 -25.66 9.65 -4.08
CA THR A 162 -25.14 9.63 -2.72
C THR A 162 -24.36 8.35 -2.49
N SER A 163 -23.09 8.49 -2.15
CA SER A 163 -22.15 7.42 -1.83
C SER A 163 -21.04 7.94 -0.88
N SER A 164 -19.99 7.13 -0.68
CA SER A 164 -18.74 7.56 -0.03
C SER A 164 -18.10 8.77 -0.71
N ASP A 165 -18.32 8.94 -2.01
CA ASP A 165 -17.66 9.96 -2.81
C ASP A 165 -18.62 11.04 -3.33
N TRP A 166 -19.94 10.78 -3.32
CA TRP A 166 -20.97 11.73 -3.71
C TRP A 166 -21.93 12.04 -2.56
N LEU A 167 -22.40 13.28 -2.45
CA LEU A 167 -23.51 13.68 -1.58
C LEU A 167 -24.51 14.48 -2.41
N ASN A 168 -25.68 13.90 -2.67
CA ASN A 168 -26.72 14.51 -3.49
C ASN A 168 -26.20 15.06 -4.84
N GLY A 169 -25.31 14.32 -5.50
CA GLY A 169 -24.71 14.73 -6.77
C GLY A 169 -23.55 15.70 -6.68
N VAL A 170 -23.13 16.08 -5.46
CA VAL A 170 -21.94 16.89 -5.21
C VAL A 170 -20.79 15.97 -4.83
N TRP A 171 -19.65 16.17 -5.47
CA TRP A 171 -18.44 15.40 -5.26
C TRP A 171 -17.80 15.79 -3.92
N ARG A 172 -17.49 14.80 -3.08
CA ARG A 172 -16.99 15.01 -1.72
C ARG A 172 -15.48 15.29 -1.67
N ARG A 173 -14.74 15.09 -2.77
CA ARG A 173 -13.27 15.18 -2.81
C ARG A 173 -12.72 16.41 -3.54
N GLU A 174 -13.53 17.05 -4.37
CA GLU A 174 -13.21 18.31 -5.07
C GLU A 174 -14.52 19.07 -5.30
N ALA A 175 -14.46 20.40 -5.47
CA ALA A 175 -15.62 21.21 -5.78
C ALA A 175 -16.18 20.81 -7.15
N GLY A 176 -17.16 19.91 -7.17
CA GLY A 176 -17.73 19.39 -8.41
C GLY A 176 -19.11 18.81 -8.20
N ILE A 177 -19.88 18.77 -9.28
CA ILE A 177 -21.25 18.23 -9.31
C ILE A 177 -21.44 17.32 -10.51
N SER A 178 -22.47 16.48 -10.44
CA SER A 178 -22.93 15.67 -11.55
C SER A 178 -24.28 16.19 -12.07
N VAL A 179 -24.39 16.46 -13.36
CA VAL A 179 -25.64 16.84 -14.05
C VAL A 179 -25.94 15.88 -15.22
N PRO A 180 -27.18 15.80 -15.75
CA PRO A 180 -27.48 14.96 -16.91
C PRO A 180 -26.68 15.36 -18.16
N ASN A 181 -26.20 14.38 -18.93
CA ASN A 181 -25.39 14.61 -20.13
C ASN A 181 -26.23 14.88 -21.38
N SER A 182 -26.98 15.99 -21.40
CA SER A 182 -27.70 16.44 -22.60
C SER A 182 -26.81 17.29 -23.51
N SER A 183 -27.19 17.45 -24.78
CA SER A 183 -26.51 18.38 -25.71
C SER A 183 -26.48 19.80 -25.15
N ALA A 184 -27.63 20.29 -24.66
CA ALA A 184 -27.75 21.61 -24.04
C ALA A 184 -26.84 21.79 -22.81
N ALA A 185 -26.68 20.75 -21.98
CA ALA A 185 -25.78 20.80 -20.83
C ALA A 185 -24.30 20.85 -21.24
N ARG A 186 -23.90 20.12 -22.29
CA ARG A 186 -22.53 20.18 -22.83
C ARG A 186 -22.21 21.54 -23.47
N ASP A 187 -23.22 22.17 -24.07
CA ASP A 187 -23.04 23.49 -24.68
C ASP A 187 -22.95 24.62 -23.66
N ALA A 188 -23.68 24.49 -22.54
CA ALA A 188 -23.74 25.50 -21.49
C ALA A 188 -22.64 25.36 -20.41
N PHE A 189 -22.32 24.13 -19.96
CA PHE A 189 -21.28 23.90 -18.95
C PHE A 189 -19.93 23.68 -19.63
N LYS A 190 -19.17 24.77 -19.81
CA LYS A 190 -17.82 24.77 -20.37
C LYS A 190 -16.83 25.42 -19.39
N PRO A 191 -15.56 24.96 -19.34
CA PRO A 191 -14.53 25.64 -18.57
C PRO A 191 -14.51 27.14 -18.86
N GLY A 192 -14.49 27.96 -17.81
CA GLY A 192 -14.54 29.42 -17.90
C GLY A 192 -15.90 30.04 -17.60
N VAL A 193 -17.00 29.30 -17.75
CA VAL A 193 -18.37 29.78 -17.49
C VAL A 193 -18.63 29.86 -15.98
N GLN A 194 -19.35 30.89 -15.53
CA GLN A 194 -19.77 31.00 -14.12
C GLN A 194 -21.14 30.36 -13.92
N VAL A 195 -21.31 29.72 -12.76
CA VAL A 195 -22.59 29.13 -12.34
C VAL A 195 -22.98 29.64 -10.96
N ARG A 196 -24.28 29.73 -10.71
CA ARG A 196 -24.87 30.02 -9.40
C ARG A 196 -25.47 28.76 -8.81
N PHE A 197 -25.16 28.53 -7.54
CA PHE A 197 -25.72 27.46 -6.71
C PHE A 197 -26.89 27.96 -5.86
N ALA A 198 -27.67 27.03 -5.31
CA ALA A 198 -28.85 27.32 -4.50
C ALA A 198 -28.56 28.07 -3.19
N ASP A 199 -27.32 28.01 -2.70
CA ASP A 199 -26.87 28.79 -1.54
C ASP A 199 -26.41 30.22 -1.90
N GLY A 200 -26.60 30.62 -3.17
CA GLY A 200 -26.25 31.93 -3.69
C GLY A 200 -24.79 32.05 -4.15
N GLN A 201 -23.94 31.04 -3.94
CA GLN A 201 -22.55 31.09 -4.37
C GLN A 201 -22.46 31.10 -5.90
N VAL A 202 -21.58 31.97 -6.42
CA VAL A 202 -21.18 31.95 -7.83
C VAL A 202 -19.76 31.39 -7.92
N ARG A 203 -19.57 30.41 -8.82
CA ARG A 203 -18.30 29.73 -9.03
C ARG A 203 -18.00 29.59 -10.52
N LYS A 204 -16.72 29.60 -10.87
CA LYS A 204 -16.25 29.43 -12.26
C LYS A 204 -15.96 27.96 -12.52
N ILE A 205 -16.46 27.44 -13.64
CA ILE A 205 -16.18 26.08 -14.08
C ILE A 205 -14.70 25.97 -14.47
N THR A 206 -14.01 24.98 -13.93
CA THR A 206 -12.60 24.70 -14.21
C THR A 206 -12.43 23.54 -15.18
N LYS A 207 -13.25 22.49 -15.05
CA LYS A 207 -13.14 21.25 -15.84
C LYS A 207 -14.52 20.63 -16.05
N VAL A 208 -14.72 19.98 -17.20
CA VAL A 208 -15.97 19.26 -17.51
C VAL A 208 -15.64 17.95 -18.20
N PHE A 209 -16.22 16.84 -17.72
CA PHE A 209 -16.03 15.51 -18.29
C PHE A 209 -17.37 14.84 -18.59
N SER A 210 -17.53 14.30 -19.79
CA SER A 210 -18.66 13.42 -20.13
C SER A 210 -18.37 12.00 -19.66
N VAL A 211 -19.23 11.46 -18.79
CA VAL A 211 -19.11 10.14 -18.19
C VAL A 211 -20.43 9.39 -18.38
N GLY A 212 -20.54 8.64 -19.47
CA GLY A 212 -21.79 7.96 -19.84
C GLY A 212 -22.95 8.94 -20.00
N GLN A 213 -24.03 8.71 -19.23
CA GLN A 213 -25.23 9.56 -19.23
C GLN A 213 -25.12 10.82 -18.35
N HIS A 214 -23.94 11.08 -17.75
CA HIS A 214 -23.73 12.20 -16.83
C HIS A 214 -22.57 13.10 -17.27
N LEU A 215 -22.65 14.37 -16.87
CA LEU A 215 -21.61 15.36 -17.04
C LEU A 215 -21.07 15.67 -15.64
N SER A 216 -19.77 15.49 -15.44
CA SER A 216 -19.08 15.89 -14.21
C SER A 216 -18.50 17.29 -14.42
N VAL A 217 -18.98 18.26 -13.65
CA VAL A 217 -18.63 19.68 -13.77
C VAL A 217 -17.89 20.09 -12.50
N TYR A 218 -16.69 20.65 -12.64
CA TYR A 218 -15.81 21.05 -11.54
C TYR A 218 -15.65 22.56 -11.49
N PHE A 219 -15.42 23.11 -10.30
CA PHE A 219 -15.42 24.54 -10.02
C PHE A 219 -14.16 24.97 -9.29
N ASP A 220 -13.91 26.28 -9.27
CA ASP A 220 -12.87 26.89 -8.44
C ASP A 220 -13.29 27.01 -6.97
N GLY A 221 -12.31 27.09 -6.08
CA GLY A 221 -12.54 27.30 -4.65
C GLY A 221 -12.76 26.03 -3.81
N PRO A 222 -13.24 26.18 -2.56
CA PRO A 222 -13.36 25.09 -1.60
C PRO A 222 -14.49 24.11 -1.96
N LEU A 223 -14.51 22.95 -1.30
CA LEU A 223 -15.54 21.91 -1.50
C LEU A 223 -16.96 22.48 -1.34
N LEU A 224 -17.84 22.00 -2.21
CA LEU A 224 -19.26 22.34 -2.18
C LEU A 224 -19.99 21.49 -1.13
N ASP A 225 -20.90 22.11 -0.38
CA ASP A 225 -21.73 21.39 0.59
C ASP A 225 -22.90 20.71 -0.13
N GLY A 226 -22.78 19.40 -0.36
CA GLY A 226 -23.81 18.60 -1.01
C GLY A 226 -25.16 18.56 -0.31
N ALA A 227 -25.25 18.91 0.98
CA ALA A 227 -26.54 19.04 1.66
C ALA A 227 -27.24 20.36 1.34
N LYS A 228 -26.47 21.42 1.01
CA LYS A 228 -27.00 22.75 0.71
C LYS A 228 -27.21 22.98 -0.78
N VAL A 229 -26.26 22.57 -1.61
CA VAL A 229 -26.27 22.88 -3.04
C VAL A 229 -26.60 21.68 -3.93
N GLY A 230 -26.50 20.46 -3.39
CA GLY A 230 -26.82 19.23 -4.12
C GLY A 230 -28.32 19.02 -4.35
N ALA A 231 -28.65 17.95 -5.07
CA ALA A 231 -30.02 17.52 -5.34
C ALA A 231 -30.90 17.52 -4.07
N PRO A 232 -32.16 17.98 -4.14
CA PRO A 232 -32.95 18.25 -5.35
C PRO A 232 -32.74 19.64 -5.96
N ASN A 233 -31.73 20.39 -5.53
CA ASN A 233 -31.47 21.73 -6.07
C ASN A 233 -30.90 21.68 -7.49
N THR A 234 -31.12 22.78 -8.23
CA THR A 234 -30.58 23.01 -9.57
C THR A 234 -29.33 23.87 -9.54
N VAL A 235 -28.61 23.86 -10.65
CA VAL A 235 -27.49 24.77 -10.92
C VAL A 235 -27.76 25.54 -12.21
N SER A 236 -27.44 26.83 -12.23
CA SER A 236 -27.69 27.70 -13.38
C SER A 236 -26.42 28.43 -13.82
N THR A 237 -26.15 28.47 -15.11
CA THR A 237 -25.11 29.35 -15.66
C THR A 237 -25.50 30.82 -15.48
N VAL A 238 -24.52 31.70 -15.34
CA VAL A 238 -24.74 33.15 -15.17
C VAL A 238 -23.94 33.89 -16.23
N THR A 239 -24.58 34.82 -16.92
CA THR A 239 -23.93 35.68 -17.93
C THR A 239 -23.67 37.05 -17.33
N VAL A 240 -22.44 37.53 -17.42
CA VAL A 240 -22.10 38.93 -17.09
C VAL A 240 -22.18 39.72 -18.39
N SER A 241 -23.24 40.50 -18.58
CA SER A 241 -23.38 41.39 -19.74
C SER A 241 -22.48 42.61 -19.56
N ASN A 242 -21.33 42.62 -20.23
CA ASN A 242 -20.68 43.88 -20.60
C ASN A 242 -21.29 44.30 -21.95
N THR A 243 -22.24 45.23 -21.91
CA THR A 243 -22.91 45.74 -23.11
C THR A 243 -22.05 46.79 -23.81
N ALA A 244 -21.87 46.63 -25.12
CA ALA A 244 -21.78 47.72 -26.09
C ALA A 244 -22.69 47.38 -27.30
N PRO A 245 -23.29 48.37 -28.00
CA PRO A 245 -24.61 48.21 -28.63
C PRO A 245 -24.61 47.93 -30.15
N GLY A 246 -25.75 47.39 -30.62
CA GLY A 246 -26.25 47.40 -32.01
C GLY A 246 -26.09 46.06 -32.76
N THR A 247 -27.01 45.54 -33.57
CA THR A 247 -28.31 46.02 -34.11
C THR A 247 -29.01 44.85 -34.84
N SER A 248 -30.34 44.92 -34.90
CA SER A 248 -31.27 44.35 -35.91
C SER A 248 -31.70 42.87 -35.91
N ALA A 249 -32.99 42.73 -36.23
CA ALA A 249 -33.95 41.64 -36.07
C ALA A 249 -33.99 40.60 -37.24
N PRO A 250 -34.80 39.52 -37.16
CA PRO A 250 -34.61 38.26 -37.88
C PRO A 250 -35.54 38.00 -39.07
N LYS A 251 -35.25 36.97 -39.90
CA LYS A 251 -36.20 36.34 -40.84
C LYS A 251 -35.83 34.84 -41.13
N PRO A 252 -36.78 33.91 -41.39
CA PRO A 252 -36.55 32.46 -41.26
C PRO A 252 -36.51 31.63 -42.58
N THR A 253 -35.93 30.41 -42.46
CA THR A 253 -36.05 29.15 -43.28
C THR A 253 -35.41 29.18 -44.71
N PRO A 254 -34.98 28.06 -45.38
CA PRO A 254 -35.20 26.63 -45.11
C PRO A 254 -34.01 25.64 -45.30
N THR A 255 -34.29 24.36 -45.03
CA THR A 255 -33.53 23.10 -45.25
C THR A 255 -32.89 22.95 -46.64
N PRO A 256 -31.79 22.16 -46.79
CA PRO A 256 -31.86 21.08 -47.78
C PRO A 256 -31.28 19.71 -47.35
N GLU A 257 -31.73 18.74 -48.15
CA GLU A 257 -31.66 17.28 -48.22
C GLU A 257 -30.24 16.67 -48.43
N PRO A 258 -30.03 15.35 -48.20
CA PRO A 258 -28.70 14.73 -48.29
C PRO A 258 -28.35 14.27 -49.72
N THR A 259 -27.05 14.28 -50.07
CA THR A 259 -26.51 13.68 -51.31
C THR A 259 -25.13 13.04 -51.00
N PRO A 260 -24.59 12.13 -51.83
CA PRO A 260 -24.46 10.71 -51.50
C PRO A 260 -23.01 10.26 -51.27
N GLU A 261 -22.89 9.04 -50.75
CA GLU A 261 -21.68 8.28 -50.43
C GLU A 261 -20.75 8.07 -51.65
N PRO A 262 -19.41 8.17 -51.51
CA PRO A 262 -18.47 7.69 -52.50
C PRO A 262 -18.10 6.22 -52.28
N ALA A 263 -18.09 5.47 -53.39
CA ALA A 263 -17.79 4.04 -53.53
C ALA A 263 -16.41 3.60 -52.97
N PRO A 264 -16.23 2.29 -52.66
CA PRO A 264 -15.16 1.81 -51.79
C PRO A 264 -13.79 1.72 -52.47
N ALA A 265 -12.75 2.07 -51.71
CA ALA A 265 -11.34 1.83 -52.01
C ALA A 265 -10.96 0.34 -51.83
N PRO A 266 -9.92 -0.17 -52.50
CA PRO A 266 -9.73 -1.59 -52.79
C PRO A 266 -9.52 -2.45 -51.53
N GLU A 267 -10.12 -3.65 -51.52
CA GLU A 267 -10.03 -4.60 -50.41
C GLU A 267 -8.59 -5.05 -50.14
N ALA A 268 -8.00 -4.53 -49.07
CA ALA A 268 -6.80 -5.10 -48.47
C ALA A 268 -7.04 -6.58 -48.12
N SER A 269 -6.15 -7.47 -48.58
CA SER A 269 -6.24 -8.90 -48.35
C SER A 269 -6.28 -9.22 -46.85
N VAL A 270 -7.32 -9.93 -46.41
CA VAL A 270 -7.50 -10.38 -45.04
C VAL A 270 -6.37 -11.37 -44.70
N GLY A 271 -5.63 -11.10 -43.63
CA GLY A 271 -4.60 -11.99 -43.09
C GLY A 271 -5.23 -13.07 -42.19
N PHE A 272 -4.98 -12.99 -40.89
CA PHE A 272 -5.46 -13.96 -39.91
C PHE A 272 -6.69 -13.43 -39.16
N THR A 273 -7.73 -14.25 -39.05
CA THR A 273 -8.98 -13.90 -38.36
C THR A 273 -9.11 -14.68 -37.06
N SER A 274 -9.49 -14.00 -35.98
CA SER A 274 -9.77 -14.62 -34.68
C SER A 274 -11.14 -14.23 -34.16
N GLN A 275 -11.77 -15.13 -33.42
CA GLN A 275 -12.99 -14.86 -32.65
C GLN A 275 -12.64 -13.98 -31.45
N ILE A 276 -13.54 -13.04 -31.11
CA ILE A 276 -13.41 -12.29 -29.86
C ILE A 276 -14.06 -13.10 -28.74
N ASN A 277 -13.37 -13.23 -27.62
CA ASN A 277 -13.85 -13.93 -26.43
C ASN A 277 -15.12 -13.26 -25.90
N ARG A 278 -16.13 -14.03 -25.49
CA ARG A 278 -17.43 -13.47 -25.07
C ARG A 278 -17.46 -13.05 -23.59
N PHE A 279 -16.49 -12.24 -23.17
CA PHE A 279 -16.39 -11.75 -21.79
C PHE A 279 -17.24 -10.49 -21.57
N THR A 280 -18.17 -10.51 -20.62
CA THR A 280 -18.94 -9.33 -20.22
C THR A 280 -18.87 -9.16 -18.71
N SER A 281 -18.40 -8.01 -18.24
CA SER A 281 -18.26 -7.64 -16.83
C SER A 281 -18.27 -6.11 -16.67
N GLY A 282 -17.93 -5.60 -15.47
CA GLY A 282 -17.72 -4.18 -15.24
C GLY A 282 -16.61 -3.57 -16.10
N ASP A 283 -15.62 -4.37 -16.50
CA ASP A 283 -14.48 -3.92 -17.31
C ASP A 283 -14.49 -4.44 -18.75
N TRP A 284 -15.28 -5.48 -19.04
CA TRP A 284 -15.43 -6.06 -20.38
C TRP A 284 -16.86 -5.92 -20.92
N LEU A 285 -17.02 -5.70 -22.23
CA LEU A 285 -18.30 -5.82 -22.93
C LEU A 285 -18.10 -6.65 -24.18
N ASN A 286 -18.66 -7.87 -24.22
CA ASN A 286 -18.52 -8.79 -25.34
C ASN A 286 -17.05 -8.97 -25.78
N GLY A 287 -16.12 -9.09 -24.83
CA GLY A 287 -14.70 -9.25 -25.09
C GLY A 287 -13.94 -7.99 -25.46
N VAL A 288 -14.61 -6.83 -25.46
CA VAL A 288 -13.99 -5.52 -25.66
C VAL A 288 -13.77 -4.85 -24.30
N TRP A 289 -12.57 -4.33 -24.09
CA TRP A 289 -12.17 -3.67 -22.86
C TRP A 289 -12.79 -2.27 -22.77
N ARG A 290 -13.43 -1.96 -21.65
CA ARG A 290 -14.18 -0.71 -21.45
C ARG A 290 -13.30 0.50 -21.10
N ARG A 291 -12.04 0.27 -20.69
CA ARG A 291 -11.13 1.32 -20.21
C ARG A 291 -10.07 1.75 -21.22
N GLU A 292 -9.86 0.96 -22.27
CA GLU A 292 -8.91 1.25 -23.35
C GLU A 292 -9.35 0.51 -24.62
N ALA A 293 -8.94 0.96 -25.80
CA ALA A 293 -9.19 0.27 -27.05
C ALA A 293 -8.47 -1.09 -27.05
N GLY A 294 -9.15 -2.15 -26.63
CA GLY A 294 -8.60 -3.49 -26.59
C GLY A 294 -9.66 -4.58 -26.64
N VAL A 295 -9.27 -5.76 -27.13
CA VAL A 295 -10.11 -6.95 -27.21
C VAL A 295 -9.37 -8.16 -26.68
N SER A 296 -10.12 -9.14 -26.17
CA SER A 296 -9.60 -10.46 -25.81
C SER A 296 -9.92 -11.47 -26.91
N ILE A 297 -8.92 -12.20 -27.38
CA ILE A 297 -9.06 -13.32 -28.33
C ILE A 297 -8.43 -14.60 -27.76
N PRO A 298 -8.83 -15.82 -28.19
CA PRO A 298 -8.20 -17.05 -27.74
C PRO A 298 -6.71 -17.10 -28.10
N LEU A 299 -5.89 -17.65 -27.20
CA LEU A 299 -4.47 -17.88 -27.45
C LEU A 299 -4.28 -19.16 -28.27
N THR A 300 -4.02 -18.99 -29.56
CA THR A 300 -3.54 -20.05 -30.45
C THR A 300 -2.17 -19.67 -31.02
N ASN A 301 -1.40 -20.64 -31.51
CA ASN A 301 -0.11 -20.35 -32.15
C ASN A 301 -0.29 -19.37 -33.32
N GLY A 302 -1.33 -19.55 -34.15
CA GLY A 302 -1.65 -18.62 -35.24
C GLY A 302 -2.03 -17.21 -34.76
N ALA A 303 -2.79 -17.08 -33.67
CA ALA A 303 -3.13 -15.77 -33.12
C ALA A 303 -1.90 -15.06 -32.52
N ARG A 304 -1.00 -15.80 -31.88
CA ARG A 304 0.27 -15.26 -31.35
C ARG A 304 1.18 -14.76 -32.46
N ASP A 305 1.20 -15.43 -33.60
CA ASP A 305 2.05 -15.05 -34.73
C ASP A 305 1.48 -13.87 -35.52
N ALA A 306 0.16 -13.76 -35.63
CA ALA A 306 -0.50 -12.74 -36.43
C ALA A 306 -0.79 -11.42 -35.68
N PHE A 307 -1.18 -11.48 -34.40
CA PHE A 307 -1.50 -10.28 -33.63
C PHE A 307 -0.24 -9.78 -32.90
N LYS A 308 0.55 -8.94 -33.57
CA LYS A 308 1.78 -8.34 -33.05
C LYS A 308 1.69 -6.81 -33.07
N PRO A 309 2.35 -6.10 -32.13
CA PRO A 309 2.43 -4.63 -32.19
C PRO A 309 2.89 -4.15 -33.56
N GLY A 310 2.17 -3.18 -34.10
CA GLY A 310 2.43 -2.61 -35.41
C GLY A 310 1.56 -3.14 -36.55
N VAL A 311 0.90 -4.30 -36.39
CA VAL A 311 0.01 -4.87 -37.41
C VAL A 311 -1.32 -4.14 -37.43
N GLN A 312 -1.88 -3.89 -38.62
CA GLN A 312 -3.22 -3.32 -38.76
C GLN A 312 -4.28 -4.42 -38.69
N VAL A 313 -5.39 -4.12 -38.02
CA VAL A 313 -6.55 -4.98 -37.88
C VAL A 313 -7.80 -4.27 -38.38
N ARG A 314 -8.73 -5.03 -38.94
CA ARG A 314 -10.07 -4.57 -39.30
C ARG A 314 -11.10 -5.15 -38.33
N PHE A 315 -11.93 -4.27 -37.78
CA PHE A 315 -13.08 -4.63 -36.96
C PHE A 315 -14.34 -4.80 -37.81
N ALA A 316 -15.35 -5.45 -37.24
CA ALA A 316 -16.61 -5.72 -37.92
C ALA A 316 -17.44 -4.47 -38.26
N ASP A 317 -17.15 -3.32 -37.65
CA ASP A 317 -17.77 -2.02 -38.00
C ASP A 317 -17.01 -1.28 -39.11
N GLY A 318 -16.02 -1.94 -39.73
CA GLY A 318 -15.21 -1.39 -40.82
C GLY A 318 -13.99 -0.60 -40.36
N GLN A 319 -13.85 -0.31 -39.05
CA GLN A 319 -12.68 0.42 -38.55
C GLN A 319 -11.40 -0.37 -38.76
N VAL A 320 -10.35 0.31 -39.21
CA VAL A 320 -9.00 -0.24 -39.27
C VAL A 320 -8.13 0.45 -38.23
N ARG A 321 -7.47 -0.33 -37.36
CA ARG A 321 -6.60 0.20 -36.30
C ARG A 321 -5.29 -0.54 -36.22
N LYS A 322 -4.26 0.11 -35.70
CA LYS A 322 -2.94 -0.50 -35.52
C LYS A 322 -2.85 -1.09 -34.12
N ILE A 323 -2.35 -2.32 -34.03
CA ILE A 323 -2.09 -2.95 -32.74
C ILE A 323 -0.97 -2.18 -32.04
N SER A 324 -1.24 -1.68 -30.84
CA SER A 324 -0.28 -0.94 -30.01
C SER A 324 0.49 -1.86 -29.07
N LYS A 325 -0.19 -2.83 -28.45
CA LYS A 325 0.39 -3.77 -27.48
C LYS A 325 -0.41 -5.08 -27.44
N VAL A 326 0.27 -6.19 -27.15
CA VAL A 326 -0.33 -7.53 -27.05
C VAL A 326 0.24 -8.26 -25.84
N PHE A 327 -0.64 -8.86 -25.03
CA PHE A 327 -0.26 -9.63 -23.85
C PHE A 327 -0.87 -11.02 -23.88
N VAL A 328 -0.10 -12.03 -23.47
CA VAL A 328 -0.60 -13.38 -23.21
C VAL A 328 -1.16 -13.40 -21.78
N VAL A 329 -2.43 -13.76 -21.63
CA VAL A 329 -3.14 -13.79 -20.34
C VAL A 329 -3.87 -15.13 -20.23
N GLY A 330 -3.25 -16.09 -19.52
CA GLY A 330 -3.77 -17.46 -19.43
C GLY A 330 -3.90 -18.11 -20.81
N SER A 331 -5.10 -18.56 -21.16
CA SER A 331 -5.45 -19.13 -22.47
C SER A 331 -5.90 -18.09 -23.51
N ASN A 332 -5.66 -16.80 -23.27
CA ASN A 332 -6.11 -15.70 -24.15
C ASN A 332 -4.96 -14.76 -24.54
N LEU A 333 -5.17 -13.99 -25.61
CA LEU A 333 -4.39 -12.83 -26.00
C LEU A 333 -5.23 -11.57 -25.78
N SER A 334 -4.73 -10.63 -24.99
CA SER A 334 -5.27 -9.28 -24.91
C SER A 334 -4.56 -8.40 -25.93
N VAL A 335 -5.29 -7.95 -26.94
CA VAL A 335 -4.78 -7.15 -28.06
C VAL A 335 -5.33 -5.74 -27.92
N TYR A 336 -4.45 -4.75 -27.92
CA TYR A 336 -4.81 -3.34 -27.77
C TYR A 336 -4.44 -2.56 -29.02
N PHE A 337 -5.15 -1.46 -29.26
CA PHE A 337 -5.08 -0.70 -30.49
C PHE A 337 -4.84 0.79 -30.20
N ASP A 338 -4.41 1.51 -31.22
CA ASP A 338 -4.39 2.97 -31.19
C ASP A 338 -5.81 3.58 -31.23
N GLY A 339 -5.92 4.84 -30.79
CA GLY A 339 -7.16 5.61 -30.81
C GLY A 339 -8.10 5.42 -29.62
N GLY A 340 -9.31 5.97 -29.73
CA GLY A 340 -10.31 6.00 -28.66
C GLY A 340 -11.00 4.65 -28.41
N LEU A 341 -11.79 4.55 -27.33
CA LEU A 341 -12.46 3.30 -26.92
C LEU A 341 -13.27 2.64 -28.05
N LEU A 342 -13.32 1.31 -28.02
CA LEU A 342 -14.11 0.49 -28.92
C LEU A 342 -15.51 0.23 -28.31
N ASP A 343 -16.54 0.21 -29.15
CA ASP A 343 -17.89 -0.12 -28.72
C ASP A 343 -18.10 -1.64 -28.75
N GLY A 344 -18.12 -2.26 -27.56
CA GLY A 344 -18.32 -3.70 -27.41
C GLY A 344 -19.63 -4.25 -27.99
N ASN A 345 -20.65 -3.43 -28.22
CA ASN A 345 -21.88 -3.87 -28.89
C ASN A 345 -21.74 -3.91 -30.41
N LYS A 346 -20.84 -3.09 -30.98
CA LYS A 346 -20.61 -3.01 -32.43
C LYS A 346 -19.52 -3.95 -32.90
N VAL A 347 -18.42 -4.04 -32.16
CA VAL A 347 -17.24 -4.80 -32.61
C VAL A 347 -16.93 -6.05 -31.78
N GLY A 348 -17.51 -6.18 -30.59
CA GLY A 348 -17.30 -7.34 -29.72
C GLY A 348 -18.00 -8.62 -30.17
N ALA A 349 -17.72 -9.70 -29.43
CA ALA A 349 -18.30 -11.03 -29.60
C ALA A 349 -19.83 -10.98 -29.81
N PRO A 350 -20.40 -11.80 -30.72
CA PRO A 350 -19.78 -12.93 -31.42
C PRO A 350 -19.01 -12.55 -32.69
N ARG A 351 -18.66 -11.28 -32.88
CA ARG A 351 -17.93 -10.83 -34.06
C ARG A 351 -16.43 -11.16 -33.97
N THR A 352 -15.78 -11.17 -35.13
CA THR A 352 -14.37 -11.48 -35.28
C THR A 352 -13.54 -10.22 -35.49
N ILE A 353 -12.23 -10.39 -35.36
CA ILE A 353 -11.22 -9.39 -35.71
C ILE A 353 -10.20 -10.02 -36.65
N SER A 354 -9.79 -9.27 -37.68
CA SER A 354 -8.90 -9.78 -38.72
C SER A 354 -7.70 -8.88 -38.92
N THR A 355 -6.49 -9.43 -39.03
CA THR A 355 -5.32 -8.67 -39.44
C THR A 355 -5.38 -8.37 -40.94
N LEU A 356 -4.78 -7.25 -41.36
CA LEU A 356 -4.62 -6.89 -42.77
C LEU A 356 -3.22 -7.30 -43.24
N GLY A 357 -3.15 -8.06 -44.33
CA GLY A 357 -1.87 -8.53 -44.88
C GLY A 357 -1.10 -7.43 -45.60
N SER A 358 0.23 -7.42 -45.44
CA SER A 358 1.14 -6.69 -46.33
C SER A 358 1.31 -7.50 -47.62
N THR A 359 1.13 -6.88 -48.78
CA THR A 359 1.40 -7.51 -50.08
C THR A 359 2.89 -7.79 -50.23
N SER A 360 3.26 -9.06 -50.26
CA SER A 360 4.52 -9.54 -50.84
C SER A 360 4.25 -10.78 -51.70
N LYS A 361 4.83 -10.78 -52.91
CA LYS A 361 4.72 -11.74 -54.03
C LYS A 361 4.81 -13.23 -53.65
N PRO A 362 4.33 -14.14 -54.53
CA PRO A 362 3.98 -15.52 -54.19
C PRO A 362 5.15 -16.50 -54.28
N SER A 363 5.11 -17.54 -53.45
CA SER A 363 5.78 -18.82 -53.71
C SER A 363 4.72 -19.94 -53.76
N THR A 364 4.87 -20.75 -54.82
CA THR A 364 4.00 -21.77 -55.38
C THR A 364 3.69 -22.98 -54.45
N PRO A 365 2.62 -23.76 -54.73
CA PRO A 365 2.02 -24.75 -53.83
C PRO A 365 2.63 -26.15 -54.01
N THR A 366 2.19 -27.13 -53.19
CA THR A 366 1.83 -28.57 -53.47
C THR A 366 2.00 -29.42 -52.16
N PRO A 367 1.29 -30.54 -51.92
CA PRO A 367 -0.12 -30.74 -51.55
C PRO A 367 -0.30 -31.63 -50.28
N ALA A 368 -1.52 -32.14 -50.08
CA ALA A 368 -2.15 -32.78 -48.90
C ALA A 368 -1.55 -34.13 -48.35
N PRO A 369 -1.99 -34.58 -47.14
CA PRO A 369 -1.40 -35.70 -46.38
C PRO A 369 -2.23 -37.01 -46.37
N GLN A 370 -1.56 -38.16 -46.08
CA GLN A 370 -1.98 -39.38 -45.31
C GLN A 370 -1.27 -40.66 -45.82
N PRO A 371 -1.28 -41.83 -45.12
CA PRO A 371 -1.21 -42.15 -43.68
C PRO A 371 -0.15 -43.27 -43.33
N LYS A 372 0.01 -43.60 -42.04
CA LYS A 372 0.86 -44.69 -41.45
C LYS A 372 0.36 -46.12 -41.81
N PRO A 373 1.20 -47.18 -41.80
CA PRO A 373 1.27 -48.11 -40.64
C PRO A 373 2.65 -48.80 -40.35
N GLU A 374 2.75 -49.44 -39.18
CA GLU A 374 3.80 -50.29 -38.50
C GLU A 374 4.26 -51.58 -39.24
N PRO A 375 5.14 -52.51 -38.73
CA PRO A 375 5.96 -52.63 -37.47
C PRO A 375 7.44 -53.18 -37.61
N GLN A 376 8.14 -53.40 -36.47
CA GLN A 376 9.47 -54.04 -36.08
C GLN A 376 10.03 -55.24 -36.90
N PRO A 377 11.31 -55.78 -36.77
CA PRO A 377 12.03 -56.15 -35.51
C PRO A 377 13.62 -56.20 -35.44
N ASP A 378 14.13 -56.40 -34.21
CA ASP A 378 15.32 -57.11 -33.66
C ASP A 378 16.81 -56.91 -34.11
N THR A 379 17.74 -56.74 -33.15
CA THR A 379 18.73 -57.76 -32.66
C THR A 379 19.89 -57.23 -31.76
N LYS A 380 19.97 -57.76 -30.50
CA LYS A 380 21.10 -58.35 -29.70
C LYS A 380 22.53 -57.67 -29.55
N PRO A 381 23.44 -58.10 -28.61
CA PRO A 381 23.74 -57.41 -27.33
C PRO A 381 25.25 -57.17 -26.97
N ALA A 382 25.49 -56.61 -25.76
CA ALA A 382 26.71 -56.59 -24.90
C ALA A 382 27.72 -55.42 -25.12
N PRO A 383 28.45 -54.91 -24.09
CA PRO A 383 28.82 -55.55 -22.82
C PRO A 383 28.49 -54.78 -21.51
N GLU A 384 28.69 -55.52 -20.43
CA GLU A 384 28.51 -55.25 -19.00
C GLU A 384 29.19 -53.92 -18.55
N ALA A 385 28.39 -53.03 -17.95
CA ALA A 385 28.85 -51.77 -17.36
C ALA A 385 29.28 -51.98 -15.89
N PRO A 386 30.26 -51.21 -15.39
CA PRO A 386 30.81 -51.37 -14.05
C PRO A 386 29.73 -51.16 -12.98
N SER A 387 29.84 -51.91 -11.88
CA SER A 387 28.92 -51.88 -10.75
C SER A 387 28.76 -50.46 -10.16
N GLU A 388 27.68 -49.79 -10.56
CA GLU A 388 27.24 -48.52 -9.97
C GLU A 388 26.87 -48.76 -8.51
N SER A 389 27.50 -48.04 -7.58
CA SER A 389 27.04 -47.97 -6.19
C SER A 389 25.70 -47.23 -6.17
N THR A 390 24.62 -47.99 -6.18
CA THR A 390 23.26 -47.47 -6.18
C THR A 390 22.80 -47.22 -4.75
N TYR A 391 22.37 -45.99 -4.45
CA TYR A 391 21.72 -45.68 -3.18
C TYR A 391 20.20 -45.65 -3.40
N SER A 392 19.48 -46.61 -2.80
CA SER A 392 18.02 -46.73 -2.95
C SER A 392 17.30 -46.40 -1.64
N THR A 393 16.16 -45.72 -1.76
CA THR A 393 15.32 -45.34 -0.62
C THR A 393 13.83 -45.45 -0.96
N GLY A 394 13.02 -45.73 0.06
CA GLY A 394 11.57 -45.75 -0.05
C GLY A 394 10.97 -44.34 0.02
N MET A 395 9.92 -44.12 -0.75
CA MET A 395 9.14 -42.87 -0.72
C MET A 395 8.24 -42.82 0.52
N ASN A 396 7.91 -41.62 1.02
CA ASN A 396 6.83 -41.46 1.99
C ASN A 396 5.47 -41.65 1.29
N SER A 397 4.45 -42.14 1.99
CA SER A 397 3.12 -42.43 1.40
C SER A 397 2.11 -41.26 1.49
N PHE A 398 2.58 -40.01 1.54
CA PHE A 398 1.72 -38.85 1.75
C PHE A 398 0.70 -38.64 0.63
N THR A 399 -0.57 -38.50 1.00
CA THR A 399 -1.65 -38.11 0.09
C THR A 399 -2.51 -37.02 0.74
N ASN A 400 -2.50 -35.81 0.17
CA ASN A 400 -3.28 -34.63 0.57
C ASN A 400 -3.38 -33.63 -0.61
N GLU A 401 -3.74 -32.36 -0.37
CA GLU A 401 -3.85 -31.33 -1.42
C GLU A 401 -2.55 -31.04 -2.17
N ASP A 402 -1.40 -31.29 -1.54
CA ASP A 402 -0.07 -31.05 -2.08
C ASP A 402 0.63 -32.33 -2.55
N TRP A 403 0.24 -33.48 -2.00
CA TRP A 403 0.93 -34.75 -2.21
C TRP A 403 -0.02 -35.85 -2.71
N GLU A 404 0.47 -36.72 -3.58
CA GLU A 404 -0.21 -37.94 -4.00
C GLU A 404 0.77 -39.10 -3.99
N ASN A 405 0.58 -40.08 -3.11
CA ASN A 405 1.50 -41.21 -2.93
C ASN A 405 2.97 -40.76 -2.79
N GLY A 406 3.22 -39.68 -2.06
CA GLY A 406 4.56 -39.13 -1.87
C GLY A 406 5.09 -38.29 -3.03
N ILE A 407 4.35 -38.15 -4.13
CA ILE A 407 4.67 -37.28 -5.27
C ILE A 407 4.06 -35.91 -5.07
N TYR A 408 4.84 -34.88 -5.35
CA TYR A 408 4.39 -33.51 -5.23
C TYR A 408 3.48 -33.13 -6.40
N ARG A 409 2.24 -32.71 -6.11
CA ARG A 409 1.21 -32.42 -7.12
C ARG A 409 1.50 -31.16 -7.95
N LYS A 410 2.38 -30.28 -7.46
CA LYS A 410 2.62 -28.94 -8.03
C LYS A 410 3.80 -28.87 -8.99
N GLN A 411 4.77 -29.79 -8.91
CA GLN A 411 5.93 -29.88 -9.82
C GLN A 411 6.61 -31.25 -9.69
N ALA A 412 7.62 -31.52 -10.51
CA ALA A 412 8.39 -32.76 -10.40
C ALA A 412 9.09 -32.83 -9.04
N GLY A 413 8.65 -33.73 -8.17
CA GLY A 413 9.25 -33.90 -6.87
C GLY A 413 8.59 -34.99 -6.06
N PHE A 414 9.29 -35.45 -5.03
CA PHE A 414 8.84 -36.53 -4.16
C PHE A 414 9.32 -36.32 -2.73
N SER A 415 8.70 -37.04 -1.79
CA SER A 415 9.04 -36.99 -0.37
C SER A 415 9.70 -38.30 0.09
N ILE A 416 10.85 -38.21 0.78
CA ILE A 416 11.57 -39.35 1.38
C ILE A 416 11.83 -39.09 2.87
N ARG A 417 12.20 -40.09 3.66
CA ARG A 417 12.56 -39.87 5.08
C ARG A 417 13.80 -39.00 5.22
N ASN A 418 13.89 -38.24 6.30
CA ASN A 418 15.06 -37.43 6.59
C ASN A 418 16.14 -38.22 7.33
N THR A 419 16.88 -39.05 6.58
CA THR A 419 18.03 -39.79 7.11
C THR A 419 19.33 -39.17 6.62
N ALA A 420 20.43 -39.36 7.37
CA ALA A 420 21.76 -38.90 6.96
C ALA A 420 22.16 -39.45 5.58
N GLY A 421 21.78 -40.69 5.27
CA GLY A 421 22.01 -41.30 3.95
C GLY A 421 21.20 -40.65 2.83
N ASN A 422 19.91 -40.36 3.08
CA ASN A 422 19.06 -39.66 2.10
C ASN A 422 19.58 -38.22 1.86
N LYS A 423 20.03 -37.50 2.89
CA LYS A 423 20.63 -36.17 2.74
C LYS A 423 21.92 -36.18 1.91
N ALA A 424 22.77 -37.20 2.10
CA ALA A 424 24.03 -37.30 1.38
C ALA A 424 23.82 -37.68 -0.10
N ALA A 425 22.86 -38.55 -0.37
CA ALA A 425 22.59 -39.08 -1.71
C ALA A 425 21.72 -38.13 -2.57
N PHE A 426 20.64 -37.59 -2.00
CA PHE A 426 19.76 -36.65 -2.69
C PHE A 426 20.21 -35.23 -2.38
N LYS A 427 21.14 -34.71 -3.20
CA LYS A 427 21.64 -33.34 -3.16
C LYS A 427 21.44 -32.68 -4.52
N GLN A 428 21.40 -31.35 -4.56
CA GLN A 428 21.27 -30.61 -5.83
C GLN A 428 22.37 -31.03 -6.83
N GLY A 429 21.98 -31.30 -8.07
CA GLY A 429 22.84 -31.81 -9.13
C GLY A 429 23.05 -33.33 -9.12
N ALA A 430 22.43 -34.08 -8.20
CA ALA A 430 22.41 -35.53 -8.25
C ALA A 430 21.42 -36.03 -9.31
N SER A 431 21.79 -37.08 -10.05
CA SER A 431 20.88 -37.77 -10.95
C SER A 431 20.06 -38.81 -10.19
N VAL A 432 18.74 -38.76 -10.31
CA VAL A 432 17.82 -39.74 -9.72
C VAL A 432 17.15 -40.51 -10.84
N ARG A 433 17.29 -41.84 -10.80
CA ARG A 433 16.53 -42.76 -11.62
C ARG A 433 15.19 -43.05 -10.94
N LEU A 434 14.12 -42.69 -11.63
CA LEU A 434 12.74 -42.93 -11.25
C LEU A 434 12.29 -44.35 -11.61
N ALA A 435 11.20 -44.80 -10.98
CA ALA A 435 10.66 -46.14 -11.20
C ALA A 435 10.10 -46.37 -12.63
N ASP A 436 9.83 -45.31 -13.38
CA ASP A 436 9.46 -45.36 -14.80
C ASP A 436 10.69 -45.38 -15.74
N GLY A 437 11.90 -45.48 -15.18
CA GLY A 437 13.16 -45.53 -15.90
C GLY A 437 13.76 -44.17 -16.24
N GLN A 438 13.03 -43.07 -16.04
CA GLN A 438 13.55 -41.73 -16.33
C GLN A 438 14.66 -41.34 -15.35
N VAL A 439 15.72 -40.71 -15.87
CA VAL A 439 16.78 -40.12 -15.04
C VAL A 439 16.60 -38.61 -15.05
N ARG A 440 16.47 -38.01 -13.87
CA ARG A 440 16.24 -36.57 -13.71
C ARG A 440 17.19 -35.97 -12.70
N GLN A 441 17.54 -34.71 -12.90
CA GLN A 441 18.44 -33.98 -12.02
C GLN A 441 17.68 -33.44 -10.81
N VAL A 442 18.25 -33.60 -9.62
CA VAL A 442 17.77 -32.95 -8.40
C VAL A 442 18.07 -31.46 -8.52
N ILE A 443 17.03 -30.64 -8.55
CA ILE A 443 17.17 -29.18 -8.66
C ILE A 443 17.12 -28.50 -7.29
N ALA A 444 16.50 -29.13 -6.30
CA ALA A 444 16.46 -28.64 -4.92
C ALA A 444 16.09 -29.77 -3.94
N VAL A 445 16.52 -29.63 -2.69
CA VAL A 445 16.21 -30.55 -1.59
C VAL A 445 15.88 -29.72 -0.37
N TYR A 446 14.71 -29.95 0.23
CA TYR A 446 14.26 -29.26 1.43
C TYR A 446 14.21 -30.24 2.60
N ASP A 447 14.86 -29.86 3.70
CA ASP A 447 14.70 -30.52 4.99
C ASP A 447 13.41 -30.02 5.66
N ILE A 448 12.47 -30.93 5.91
CA ILE A 448 11.16 -30.63 6.50
C ILE A 448 10.92 -31.43 7.80
N GLY A 449 11.96 -31.57 8.63
CA GLY A 449 11.88 -32.29 9.90
C GLY A 449 12.13 -33.79 9.68
N GLU A 450 11.12 -34.64 9.84
CA GLU A 450 11.26 -36.10 9.67
C GLU A 450 11.38 -36.56 8.20
N HIS A 451 11.23 -35.64 7.25
CA HIS A 451 11.22 -35.95 5.81
C HIS A 451 12.08 -34.95 4.99
N LEU A 452 12.46 -35.36 3.78
CA LEU A 452 13.02 -34.49 2.75
C LEU A 452 12.02 -34.34 1.61
N THR A 453 11.89 -33.13 1.08
CA THR A 453 11.26 -32.90 -0.22
C THR A 453 12.36 -32.73 -1.26
N VAL A 454 12.38 -33.64 -2.25
CA VAL A 454 13.35 -33.61 -3.35
C VAL A 454 12.62 -33.16 -4.60
N LEU A 455 13.08 -32.06 -5.20
CA LEU A 455 12.56 -31.55 -6.47
C LEU A 455 13.46 -31.95 -7.62
N LEU A 456 12.86 -32.29 -8.76
CA LEU A 456 13.54 -32.73 -9.97
C LEU A 456 13.34 -31.75 -11.13
N SER A 457 14.23 -31.81 -12.11
CA SER A 457 14.05 -31.16 -13.40
C SER A 457 12.88 -31.77 -14.19
N GLY A 458 12.20 -30.95 -15.00
CA GLY A 458 11.19 -31.40 -15.97
C GLY A 458 9.75 -31.41 -15.42
N ASP A 459 8.85 -32.05 -16.17
CA ASP A 459 7.41 -32.02 -15.91
C ASP A 459 6.99 -32.82 -14.67
N LYS A 460 5.80 -32.51 -14.13
CA LYS A 460 5.22 -33.21 -12.97
C LYS A 460 5.34 -34.72 -13.09
N LEU A 461 5.70 -35.36 -11.99
CA LEU A 461 5.77 -36.81 -11.91
C LEU A 461 4.36 -37.40 -11.82
N SER A 462 4.16 -38.57 -12.42
CA SER A 462 2.90 -39.30 -12.30
C SER A 462 2.87 -40.10 -11.00
N PRO A 463 1.94 -39.82 -10.07
CA PRO A 463 1.85 -40.54 -8.80
C PRO A 463 1.63 -42.06 -8.95
N SER A 464 0.93 -42.50 -9.99
CA SER A 464 0.72 -43.92 -10.28
C SER A 464 1.99 -44.60 -10.85
N ASN A 465 2.80 -43.86 -11.59
CA ASN A 465 3.97 -44.42 -12.26
C ASN A 465 5.20 -44.46 -11.35
N VAL A 466 5.37 -43.48 -10.47
CA VAL A 466 6.61 -43.32 -9.68
C VAL A 466 6.40 -43.10 -8.18
N GLY A 467 5.15 -42.94 -7.72
CA GLY A 467 4.83 -42.76 -6.30
C GLY A 467 4.96 -44.03 -5.47
N TYR A 468 4.81 -43.87 -4.15
CA TYR A 468 4.77 -44.95 -3.16
C TYR A 468 3.87 -46.12 -3.62
N PRO A 469 4.27 -47.40 -3.44
CA PRO A 469 5.43 -47.88 -2.67
C PRO A 469 6.73 -48.04 -3.46
N LYS A 470 6.83 -47.45 -4.67
CA LYS A 470 8.01 -47.60 -5.51
C LYS A 470 9.24 -46.92 -4.89
N THR A 471 10.42 -47.52 -5.10
CA THR A 471 11.69 -46.99 -4.63
C THR A 471 12.37 -46.15 -5.71
N LEU A 472 13.27 -45.26 -5.28
CA LEU A 472 14.05 -44.41 -6.16
C LEU A 472 15.53 -44.71 -5.97
N THR A 473 16.33 -44.49 -7.02
CA THR A 473 17.77 -44.80 -6.99
C THR A 473 18.58 -43.59 -7.44
N VAL A 474 19.54 -43.16 -6.62
CA VAL A 474 20.53 -42.16 -7.02
C VAL A 474 21.60 -42.82 -7.87
N VAL A 475 21.90 -42.22 -9.03
CA VAL A 475 22.95 -42.61 -9.97
C VAL A 475 24.05 -41.55 -9.92
N SER A 476 25.24 -41.91 -9.43
CA SER A 476 26.33 -40.93 -9.19
C SER A 476 27.22 -40.75 -10.42
N SER A 477 27.66 -39.52 -10.68
CA SER A 477 28.88 -39.20 -11.44
C SER A 477 30.06 -38.98 -10.48
N SER A 478 31.22 -39.50 -10.84
CA SER A 478 32.47 -39.45 -10.07
C SER A 478 33.11 -38.05 -10.01
N THR A 479 33.87 -37.81 -8.95
CA THR A 479 34.77 -36.67 -8.72
C THR A 479 36.02 -36.68 -9.61
N GLY A 480 36.44 -35.54 -10.17
CA GLY A 480 37.77 -35.37 -10.80
C GLY A 480 38.15 -33.93 -11.21
N GLY A 481 39.23 -33.41 -10.58
CA GLY A 481 40.34 -32.57 -11.10
C GLY A 481 40.14 -31.34 -12.01
N GLN A 482 40.79 -30.21 -11.64
CA GLN A 482 40.99 -28.96 -12.43
C GLN A 482 41.78 -29.13 -13.75
N PRO A 483 41.77 -28.09 -14.62
CA PRO A 483 43.03 -27.33 -14.85
C PRO A 483 42.90 -25.80 -14.75
N GLN A 484 43.98 -25.17 -14.27
CA GLN A 484 44.27 -23.73 -14.30
C GLN A 484 44.67 -23.25 -15.71
N ASN A 485 44.45 -21.97 -16.01
CA ASN A 485 45.22 -21.22 -17.02
C ASN A 485 45.41 -19.74 -16.56
N PRO A 486 46.47 -19.03 -17.02
CA PRO A 486 47.11 -17.94 -16.29
C PRO A 486 46.47 -16.55 -16.49
N ALA A 487 46.80 -15.66 -15.56
CA ALA A 487 46.31 -14.29 -15.40
C ALA A 487 46.92 -13.28 -16.41
N PRO A 488 46.19 -12.19 -16.75
CA PRO A 488 46.79 -10.93 -17.20
C PRO A 488 47.08 -9.97 -16.04
N THR A 489 48.25 -9.33 -16.09
CA THR A 489 48.84 -8.36 -15.13
C THR A 489 48.09 -7.01 -15.12
N PRO A 490 48.11 -6.24 -14.01
CA PRO A 490 47.14 -5.18 -13.73
C PRO A 490 47.63 -3.75 -14.08
N THR A 491 46.67 -2.86 -14.34
CA THR A 491 46.83 -1.39 -14.34
C THR A 491 46.08 -0.83 -13.10
N PRO A 492 46.60 0.18 -12.39
CA PRO A 492 46.43 0.29 -10.93
C PRO A 492 45.07 0.82 -10.49
N THR A 493 44.43 0.08 -9.60
CA THR A 493 43.21 0.46 -8.88
C THR A 493 43.55 1.31 -7.64
N PRO A 494 42.74 2.33 -7.29
CA PRO A 494 42.87 3.04 -6.02
C PRO A 494 42.65 2.10 -4.82
N LYS A 495 43.42 2.36 -3.76
CA LYS A 495 43.58 1.58 -2.53
C LYS A 495 42.27 1.00 -1.94
N PRO A 496 42.22 -0.31 -1.57
CA PRO A 496 41.09 -0.91 -0.86
C PRO A 496 41.01 -0.43 0.59
N GLY A 497 39.80 -0.08 1.04
CA GLY A 497 39.47 0.08 2.47
C GLY A 497 39.34 -1.30 3.14
N ASN A 498 39.79 -1.39 4.39
CA ASN A 498 39.86 -2.63 5.17
C ASN A 498 38.48 -3.19 5.58
N GLY A 499 38.18 -4.45 5.23
CA GLY A 499 37.43 -5.38 6.10
C GLY A 499 35.98 -5.76 5.73
N LYS A 500 35.75 -7.07 5.54
CA LYS A 500 34.48 -7.87 5.56
C LYS A 500 33.23 -7.21 4.95
N GLY A 501 32.71 -7.78 3.85
CA GLY A 501 31.50 -7.29 3.17
C GLY A 501 30.29 -7.11 4.08
N ILE A 502 29.32 -6.31 3.63
CA ILE A 502 28.14 -5.91 4.40
C ILE A 502 27.01 -6.97 4.37
N ASP A 503 26.20 -7.00 5.42
CA ASP A 503 24.97 -7.80 5.48
C ASP A 503 23.84 -7.07 4.74
N LEU A 504 23.21 -7.75 3.78
CA LEU A 504 22.19 -7.14 2.91
C LEU A 504 20.76 -7.51 3.31
N VAL A 505 20.57 -8.52 4.15
CA VAL A 505 19.24 -8.95 4.61
C VAL A 505 19.17 -8.90 6.13
N GLY A 506 18.25 -8.09 6.62
CA GLY A 506 17.94 -7.94 8.03
C GLY A 506 16.45 -8.04 8.31
N VAL A 507 16.07 -7.67 9.53
CA VAL A 507 14.68 -7.73 9.99
C VAL A 507 14.31 -6.54 10.88
N ASN A 508 13.05 -6.13 10.84
CA ASN A 508 12.48 -5.12 11.72
C ASN A 508 12.13 -5.72 13.09
N PHE A 509 12.65 -5.13 14.16
CA PHE A 509 12.18 -5.33 15.54
C PHE A 509 11.31 -4.13 15.92
N ALA A 510 10.00 -4.29 15.74
CA ALA A 510 9.05 -3.18 15.73
C ALA A 510 8.16 -3.08 16.98
N SER A 511 8.28 -3.98 17.95
CA SER A 511 7.45 -3.96 19.16
C SER A 511 7.60 -2.68 20.00
N GLY A 512 8.68 -1.91 19.79
CA GLY A 512 8.94 -0.61 20.41
C GLY A 512 8.03 0.50 19.89
N VAL A 513 7.34 0.30 18.77
CA VAL A 513 6.42 1.28 18.15
C VAL A 513 4.94 1.00 18.42
N PHE A 514 4.65 -0.11 19.11
CA PHE A 514 3.26 -0.54 19.35
C PHE A 514 2.49 0.43 20.25
N ASP A 515 1.16 0.38 20.16
CA ASP A 515 0.23 1.24 20.89
C ASP A 515 0.52 2.75 20.72
N PRO A 516 0.66 3.26 19.48
CA PRO A 516 0.98 4.66 19.23
C PRO A 516 -0.15 5.62 19.64
N GLY A 517 -1.36 5.11 19.87
CA GLY A 517 -2.50 5.89 20.38
C GLY A 517 -2.42 6.20 21.88
N ARG A 518 -1.54 5.52 22.64
CA ARG A 518 -1.32 5.75 24.07
C ARG A 518 0.16 5.98 24.33
N VAL A 519 0.61 7.19 24.03
CA VAL A 519 1.99 7.66 24.24
C VAL A 519 2.08 8.61 25.44
N PRO A 520 3.13 8.52 26.30
CA PRO A 520 4.29 7.63 26.18
C PRO A 520 3.95 6.14 26.44
N GLY A 521 2.82 5.87 27.11
CA GLY A 521 2.35 4.52 27.40
C GLY A 521 3.14 3.85 28.53
N ILE A 522 2.80 2.60 28.83
CA ILE A 522 3.46 1.81 29.88
C ILE A 522 4.23 0.66 29.22
N TYR A 523 5.54 0.59 29.49
CA TYR A 523 6.41 -0.49 29.03
C TYR A 523 5.88 -1.85 29.51
N ASN A 524 5.92 -2.85 28.63
CA ASN A 524 5.31 -4.18 28.80
C ASN A 524 3.78 -4.22 28.95
N GLN A 525 3.07 -3.10 28.75
CA GLN A 525 1.62 -3.11 28.58
C GLN A 525 1.25 -2.72 27.15
N GLY A 526 1.65 -1.53 26.69
CA GLY A 526 1.38 -1.05 25.33
C GLY A 526 2.46 -1.42 24.31
N TYR A 527 3.71 -1.45 24.73
CA TYR A 527 4.88 -1.72 23.88
C TYR A 527 5.95 -2.49 24.64
N THR A 528 6.94 -3.04 23.93
CA THR A 528 8.08 -3.72 24.54
C THR A 528 9.28 -3.71 23.59
N TYR A 529 10.43 -4.16 24.06
CA TYR A 529 11.59 -4.46 23.20
C TYR A 529 11.88 -5.95 23.26
N ALA A 530 12.46 -6.48 22.18
CA ALA A 530 12.87 -7.87 22.10
C ALA A 530 13.84 -8.22 23.24
N ASP A 531 13.62 -9.36 23.89
CA ASP A 531 14.56 -9.90 24.86
C ASP A 531 15.73 -10.62 24.16
N GLU A 532 16.70 -11.06 24.95
CA GLU A 532 17.90 -11.72 24.46
C GLU A 532 17.62 -12.93 23.54
N SER A 533 16.55 -13.69 23.81
CA SER A 533 16.23 -14.89 23.05
C SER A 533 15.92 -14.59 21.58
N TYR A 534 15.34 -13.42 21.30
CA TYR A 534 15.05 -12.97 19.94
C TYR A 534 16.32 -12.61 19.18
N TYR A 535 17.26 -11.89 19.80
CA TYR A 535 18.55 -11.57 19.17
C TYR A 535 19.36 -12.83 18.88
N LYS A 536 19.41 -13.76 19.85
CA LYS A 536 20.04 -15.08 19.65
C LYS A 536 19.41 -15.82 18.46
N ARG A 537 18.09 -16.00 18.48
CA ARG A 537 17.34 -16.71 17.44
C ARG A 537 17.58 -16.10 16.06
N HIS A 538 17.41 -14.80 15.89
CA HIS A 538 17.54 -14.15 14.59
C HIS A 538 18.99 -14.15 14.10
N SER A 539 19.95 -14.11 15.01
CA SER A 539 21.37 -14.25 14.67
C SER A 539 21.70 -15.65 14.18
N GLU A 540 21.12 -16.68 14.78
CA GLU A 540 21.21 -18.09 14.36
C GLU A 540 20.49 -18.35 13.03
N LEU A 541 19.40 -17.63 12.76
CA LEU A 541 18.75 -17.62 11.44
C LEU A 541 19.58 -16.93 10.35
N GLY A 542 20.66 -16.23 10.72
CA GLY A 542 21.58 -15.57 9.78
C GLY A 542 21.35 -14.07 9.62
N PHE A 543 20.33 -13.48 10.26
CA PHE A 543 20.07 -12.04 10.19
C PHE A 543 21.08 -11.29 11.07
N LYS A 544 21.90 -10.43 10.46
CA LYS A 544 22.91 -9.62 11.17
C LYS A 544 22.62 -8.12 11.15
N LEU A 545 21.51 -7.71 10.57
CA LEU A 545 21.03 -6.33 10.54
C LEU A 545 19.62 -6.27 11.15
N ILE A 546 19.41 -5.36 12.09
CA ILE A 546 18.14 -5.08 12.75
C ILE A 546 17.75 -3.63 12.49
N ARG A 547 16.48 -3.38 12.11
CA ARG A 547 15.86 -2.04 12.19
C ARG A 547 15.00 -2.01 13.44
N LEU A 548 15.40 -1.19 14.41
CA LEU A 548 14.78 -1.09 15.73
C LEU A 548 13.88 0.14 15.78
N GLY A 549 12.57 -0.07 15.71
CA GLY A 549 11.60 1.02 15.78
C GLY A 549 11.38 1.51 17.22
N PHE A 550 11.38 2.82 17.42
CA PHE A 550 11.00 3.49 18.67
C PHE A 550 10.17 4.75 18.38
N LEU A 551 9.41 5.25 19.35
CA LEU A 551 8.61 6.48 19.20
C LEU A 551 9.30 7.69 19.86
N TRP A 552 9.26 8.85 19.19
CA TRP A 552 9.76 10.12 19.69
C TRP A 552 9.10 10.49 21.02
N GLU A 553 7.78 10.31 21.13
CA GLU A 553 7.00 10.59 22.34
C GLU A 553 7.44 9.74 23.55
N ARG A 554 8.16 8.64 23.34
CA ARG A 554 8.71 7.80 24.41
C ARG A 554 10.12 8.23 24.79
N ILE A 555 10.99 8.44 23.80
CA ILE A 555 12.38 8.83 24.07
C ILE A 555 12.50 10.30 24.51
N GLN A 556 11.53 11.15 24.17
CA GLN A 556 11.42 12.52 24.67
C GLN A 556 9.93 12.87 24.86
N PRO A 557 9.32 12.58 26.02
CA PRO A 557 7.90 12.82 26.28
C PRO A 557 7.47 14.30 26.28
N LYS A 558 8.43 15.23 26.41
CA LYS A 558 8.19 16.68 26.30
C LYS A 558 9.31 17.33 25.49
N LEU A 559 8.96 18.11 24.47
CA LEU A 559 9.94 18.82 23.65
C LEU A 559 10.85 19.70 24.51
N GLY A 560 12.14 19.73 24.13
CA GLY A 560 13.16 20.56 24.79
C GLY A 560 13.73 19.96 26.08
N THR A 561 13.08 18.96 26.69
CA THR A 561 13.62 18.30 27.90
C THR A 561 14.75 17.33 27.57
N PRO A 562 15.49 16.83 28.57
CA PRO A 562 16.35 15.65 28.40
C PRO A 562 15.57 14.47 27.81
N LEU A 563 16.30 13.51 27.24
CA LEU A 563 15.72 12.22 26.83
C LEU A 563 15.23 11.47 28.06
N ASP A 564 14.17 10.68 27.90
CA ASP A 564 13.69 9.80 28.96
C ASP A 564 14.75 8.74 29.27
N ALA A 565 15.23 8.73 30.51
CA ALA A 565 16.35 7.88 30.92
C ALA A 565 15.99 6.38 30.85
N ALA A 566 14.75 6.01 31.16
CA ALA A 566 14.31 4.62 31.13
C ALA A 566 14.19 4.11 29.70
N GLU A 567 13.63 4.90 28.79
CA GLU A 567 13.53 4.55 27.38
C GLU A 567 14.89 4.50 26.69
N LEU A 568 15.75 5.49 26.95
CA LEU A 568 17.13 5.47 26.46
C LEU A 568 17.88 4.22 26.92
N SER A 569 17.71 3.82 28.18
CA SER A 569 18.32 2.59 28.73
C SER A 569 17.82 1.33 27.99
N ARG A 570 16.54 1.26 27.60
CA ARG A 570 16.00 0.13 26.82
C ARG A 570 16.55 0.09 25.39
N ILE A 571 16.72 1.24 24.75
CA ILE A 571 17.36 1.33 23.42
C ILE A 571 18.83 0.89 23.53
N LYS A 572 19.58 1.39 24.52
CA LYS A 572 20.98 0.98 24.75
C LYS A 572 21.09 -0.53 25.02
N LYS A 573 20.20 -1.10 25.83
CA LYS A 573 20.14 -2.56 26.06
C LYS A 573 19.87 -3.34 24.77
N SER A 574 19.03 -2.83 23.87
CA SER A 574 18.80 -3.44 22.56
C SER A 574 20.07 -3.43 21.69
N LEU A 575 20.82 -2.33 21.73
CA LEU A 575 22.13 -2.25 21.08
C LEU A 575 23.15 -3.22 21.71
N ASP A 576 23.20 -3.34 23.04
CA ASP A 576 24.08 -4.29 23.75
C ASP A 576 23.79 -5.74 23.34
N LEU A 577 22.51 -6.11 23.29
CA LEU A 577 22.07 -7.44 22.85
C LEU A 577 22.44 -7.68 21.38
N ALA A 578 22.21 -6.71 20.49
CA ALA A 578 22.65 -6.82 19.12
C ALA A 578 24.16 -7.03 19.02
N HIS A 579 24.95 -6.27 19.78
CA HIS A 579 26.42 -6.42 19.80
C HIS A 579 26.83 -7.83 20.24
N LYS A 580 26.25 -8.34 21.33
CA LYS A 580 26.51 -9.68 21.87
C LYS A 580 26.32 -10.78 20.84
N TYR A 581 25.33 -10.64 19.95
CA TYR A 581 25.03 -11.62 18.91
C TYR A 581 25.57 -11.27 17.52
N GLY A 582 26.53 -10.34 17.44
CA GLY A 582 27.20 -9.97 16.20
C GLY A 582 26.28 -9.30 15.18
N MET A 583 25.25 -8.61 15.65
CA MET A 583 24.29 -7.87 14.85
C MET A 583 24.58 -6.37 14.88
N LYS A 584 24.06 -5.68 13.87
CA LYS A 584 24.09 -4.24 13.67
C LYS A 584 22.67 -3.67 13.71
N VAL A 585 22.52 -2.41 14.13
CA VAL A 585 21.21 -1.79 14.37
C VAL A 585 21.07 -0.45 13.65
N VAL A 586 19.99 -0.30 12.89
CA VAL A 586 19.41 1.01 12.53
C VAL A 586 18.40 1.40 13.61
N LEU A 587 18.58 2.55 14.24
CA LEU A 587 17.58 3.13 15.15
C LEU A 587 16.56 3.91 14.33
N ASP A 588 15.30 3.48 14.30
CA ASP A 588 14.23 4.10 13.51
C ASP A 588 13.25 4.89 14.40
N MET A 589 13.21 6.22 14.23
CA MET A 589 12.20 7.06 14.86
C MET A 589 10.87 6.96 14.09
N HIS A 590 9.96 6.15 14.61
CA HIS A 590 8.81 5.64 13.87
C HIS A 590 7.58 6.55 13.92
N ASN A 591 7.74 7.79 13.43
CA ASN A 591 6.86 8.90 13.82
C ASN A 591 6.07 9.57 12.69
N TYR A 592 6.21 9.16 11.43
CA TYR A 592 5.42 9.68 10.32
C TYR A 592 5.44 11.21 10.19
N TYR A 593 6.60 11.80 10.47
CA TYR A 593 6.85 13.25 10.48
C TYR A 593 5.99 14.03 11.49
N ARG A 594 5.58 13.37 12.59
CA ARG A 594 4.70 13.92 13.62
C ARG A 594 5.19 13.62 15.03
N TYR A 595 4.84 14.49 15.97
CA TYR A 595 5.03 14.33 17.40
C TYR A 595 3.71 14.64 18.13
N TYR A 596 3.18 13.66 18.88
CA TYR A 596 1.82 13.68 19.44
C TYR A 596 0.76 14.07 18.38
N GLY A 597 0.91 13.53 17.16
CA GLY A 597 0.03 13.80 16.02
C GLY A 597 0.19 15.17 15.34
N LYS A 598 1.06 16.04 15.87
CA LYS A 598 1.35 17.37 15.29
C LYS A 598 2.52 17.27 14.31
N VAL A 599 2.37 17.86 13.13
CA VAL A 599 3.37 17.81 12.06
C VAL A 599 4.59 18.67 12.42
N ILE A 600 5.80 18.18 12.14
CA ILE A 600 7.03 18.95 12.34
C ILE A 600 7.03 20.19 11.42
N ASN A 601 7.53 21.32 11.93
CA ASN A 601 7.38 22.68 11.39
C ASN A 601 5.99 23.30 11.61
N SER A 602 5.13 22.71 12.44
CA SER A 602 4.00 23.46 13.01
C SER A 602 4.48 24.37 14.16
N PRO A 603 3.69 25.36 14.59
CA PRO A 603 4.02 26.15 15.78
C PRO A 603 4.26 25.30 17.04
N GLU A 604 3.56 24.18 17.19
CA GLU A 604 3.69 23.28 18.33
C GLU A 604 4.91 22.36 18.25
N VAL A 605 5.38 22.03 17.05
CA VAL A 605 6.52 21.13 16.82
C VAL A 605 7.51 21.80 15.88
N PRO A 606 8.32 22.75 16.38
CA PRO A 606 9.30 23.43 15.55
C PRO A 606 10.39 22.44 15.10
N ARG A 607 10.94 22.64 13.90
CA ARG A 607 12.04 21.83 13.34
C ARG A 607 13.22 21.69 14.30
N SER A 608 13.56 22.78 14.99
CA SER A 608 14.65 22.80 15.97
C SER A 608 14.47 21.77 17.08
N ALA A 609 13.24 21.45 17.49
CA ALA A 609 12.99 20.42 18.50
C ALA A 609 13.30 19.01 17.98
N PHE A 610 12.99 18.73 16.71
CA PHE A 610 13.37 17.48 16.05
C PHE A 610 14.90 17.37 15.91
N THR A 611 15.53 18.41 15.37
CA THR A 611 17.00 18.52 15.23
C THR A 611 17.71 18.30 16.57
N GLU A 612 17.25 18.95 17.63
CA GLU A 612 17.86 18.85 18.97
C GLU A 612 17.65 17.47 19.60
N THR A 613 16.50 16.83 19.35
CA THR A 613 16.28 15.45 19.83
C THR A 613 17.24 14.48 19.18
N TRP A 614 17.41 14.55 17.86
CA TRP A 614 18.39 13.70 17.16
C TRP A 614 19.83 13.98 17.60
N ARG A 615 20.18 15.25 17.84
CA ARG A 615 21.48 15.61 18.41
C ARG A 615 21.70 14.94 19.78
N LYS A 616 20.71 14.99 20.68
CA LYS A 616 20.76 14.32 21.99
C LYS A 616 20.88 12.81 21.86
N ILE A 617 20.13 12.17 20.95
CA ILE A 617 20.20 10.73 20.72
C ILE A 617 21.61 10.35 20.24
N ALA A 618 22.14 11.02 19.20
CA ALA A 618 23.46 10.75 18.66
C ALA A 618 24.55 10.88 19.74
N LEU A 619 24.50 11.93 20.57
CA LEU A 619 25.43 12.11 21.69
C LEU A 619 25.48 10.88 22.61
N GLU A 620 24.32 10.27 22.87
CA GLU A 620 24.19 9.14 23.78
C GLU A 620 24.61 7.79 23.19
N VAL A 621 24.57 7.61 21.86
CA VAL A 621 24.73 6.29 21.23
C VAL A 621 25.82 6.17 20.17
N HIS A 622 26.40 7.27 19.67
CA HIS A 622 27.38 7.26 18.56
C HIS A 622 28.55 6.28 18.74
N ASN A 623 29.04 6.11 19.97
CA ASN A 623 30.16 5.20 20.26
C ASN A 623 29.77 3.73 20.44
N HIS A 624 28.48 3.39 20.30
CA HIS A 624 28.02 2.04 20.54
C HIS A 624 28.40 1.09 19.38
N PRO A 625 29.10 -0.03 19.61
CA PRO A 625 29.66 -0.87 18.54
C PRO A 625 28.62 -1.58 17.67
N ALA A 626 27.38 -1.79 18.15
CA ALA A 626 26.28 -2.31 17.34
C ALA A 626 25.55 -1.24 16.52
N LEU A 627 25.73 0.04 16.80
CA LEU A 627 25.06 1.08 16.02
C LEU A 627 25.59 1.04 14.59
N TRP A 628 24.65 1.06 13.63
CA TRP A 628 24.96 1.05 12.20
C TRP A 628 24.31 2.23 11.50
N GLY A 629 23.14 2.68 11.95
CA GLY A 629 22.54 3.86 11.39
C GLY A 629 21.49 4.56 12.24
N TYR A 630 21.22 5.80 11.87
CA TYR A 630 20.11 6.61 12.38
C TYR A 630 19.03 6.74 11.31
N GLY A 631 17.91 6.04 11.47
CA GLY A 631 16.69 6.22 10.68
C GLY A 631 15.91 7.42 11.18
N LEU A 632 16.05 8.56 10.49
CA LEU A 632 15.62 9.85 11.00
C LEU A 632 14.11 9.94 11.28
N MET A 633 13.32 9.31 10.41
CA MET A 633 11.87 9.40 10.45
C MET A 633 11.27 8.28 9.61
N ASN A 634 10.41 7.46 10.19
CA ASN A 634 9.61 6.52 9.42
C ASN A 634 8.54 7.25 8.59
N GLU A 635 8.46 6.91 7.30
CA GLU A 635 7.32 7.20 6.41
C GLU A 635 6.67 8.59 6.56
N PRO A 636 7.38 9.71 6.31
CA PRO A 636 6.71 10.99 6.10
C PRO A 636 5.55 10.85 5.09
N TYR A 637 4.38 11.37 5.45
CA TYR A 637 3.21 11.36 4.57
C TYR A 637 2.26 12.51 4.89
N ASN A 638 1.53 12.97 3.86
CA ASN A 638 0.52 14.04 3.95
C ASN A 638 0.98 15.17 4.89
N THR A 639 2.22 15.63 4.69
CA THR A 639 2.88 16.55 5.62
C THR A 639 2.22 17.93 5.58
N GLY A 640 1.58 18.30 4.47
CA GLY A 640 0.82 19.55 4.31
C GLY A 640 1.69 20.80 4.16
N ASN A 641 2.95 20.77 4.64
CA ASN A 641 3.91 21.87 4.55
C ASN A 641 5.04 21.62 3.54
N ASN A 642 5.29 20.37 3.12
CA ASN A 642 6.39 19.98 2.24
C ASN A 642 7.80 20.36 2.75
N LEU A 643 7.98 20.49 4.07
CA LEU A 643 9.24 20.92 4.72
C LEU A 643 10.11 19.77 5.23
N TRP A 644 9.80 18.53 4.83
CA TRP A 644 10.60 17.37 5.20
C TRP A 644 12.05 17.45 4.70
N PRO A 645 12.33 17.87 3.44
CA PRO A 645 13.71 17.98 2.95
C PRO A 645 14.63 18.85 3.81
N GLU A 646 14.16 20.04 4.21
CA GLU A 646 14.93 20.95 5.05
C GLU A 646 15.09 20.41 6.47
N THR A 647 14.08 19.68 6.97
CA THR A 647 14.12 19.05 8.29
C THR A 647 15.12 17.90 8.35
N ALA A 648 15.12 17.02 7.33
CA ALA A 648 16.08 15.93 7.21
C ALA A 648 17.51 16.44 7.07
N LEU A 649 17.72 17.49 6.26
CA LEU A 649 19.01 18.15 6.10
C LEU A 649 19.55 18.69 7.42
N GLU A 650 18.73 19.43 8.17
CA GLU A 650 19.15 20.07 9.41
C GLU A 650 19.48 19.03 10.51
N ALA A 651 18.63 18.02 10.67
CA ALA A 651 18.89 16.93 11.62
C ALA A 651 20.15 16.15 11.24
N SER A 652 20.36 15.85 9.95
CA SER A 652 21.56 15.16 9.48
C SER A 652 22.83 15.97 9.76
N LYS A 653 22.81 17.28 9.49
CA LYS A 653 23.93 18.19 9.81
C LYS A 653 24.20 18.26 11.31
N ALA A 654 23.16 18.21 12.15
CA ALA A 654 23.33 18.20 13.60
C ALA A 654 23.96 16.90 14.12
N ILE A 655 23.53 15.74 13.60
CA ILE A 655 24.15 14.44 13.92
C ILE A 655 25.61 14.43 13.48
N ARG A 656 25.93 14.92 12.27
CA ARG A 656 27.31 14.94 11.74
C ARG A 656 28.31 15.77 12.54
N LYS A 657 27.84 16.69 13.38
CA LYS A 657 28.71 17.41 14.33
C LYS A 657 29.16 16.55 15.52
N ILE A 658 28.50 15.43 15.75
CA ILE A 658 28.77 14.49 16.85
C ILE A 658 29.36 13.20 16.29
N ASP A 659 28.75 12.67 15.23
CA ASP A 659 29.04 11.37 14.66
C ASP A 659 29.38 11.52 13.17
N PRO A 660 30.68 11.52 12.82
CA PRO A 660 31.13 11.74 11.45
C PRO A 660 30.95 10.51 10.54
N GLU A 661 30.73 9.32 11.08
CA GLU A 661 30.87 8.07 10.31
C GLU A 661 29.57 7.27 10.18
N THR A 662 28.74 7.18 11.23
CA THR A 662 27.55 6.33 11.24
C THR A 662 26.57 6.71 10.13
N TRP A 663 25.99 5.73 9.43
CA TRP A 663 25.04 5.99 8.35
C TRP A 663 23.80 6.75 8.86
N ILE A 664 23.25 7.64 8.04
CA ILE A 664 21.97 8.29 8.33
C ILE A 664 20.98 7.90 7.22
N MET A 665 19.87 7.29 7.62
CA MET A 665 18.80 6.86 6.72
C MET A 665 17.78 7.98 6.56
N ILE A 666 17.52 8.35 5.31
CA ILE A 666 16.66 9.46 4.91
C ILE A 666 15.44 8.87 4.21
N ALA A 667 14.33 8.71 4.93
CA ALA A 667 13.06 8.34 4.33
C ALA A 667 12.52 9.44 3.39
N GLY A 668 11.62 9.07 2.49
CA GLY A 668 10.90 9.96 1.58
C GLY A 668 9.46 10.26 2.01
N ASP A 669 8.85 11.25 1.38
CA ASP A 669 7.41 11.51 1.48
C ASP A 669 6.60 10.37 0.82
N ARG A 670 5.28 10.40 1.00
CA ARG A 670 4.31 9.41 0.52
C ARG A 670 4.66 8.01 1.03
N TYR A 671 4.82 7.91 2.35
CA TYR A 671 5.15 6.68 3.06
C TYR A 671 6.45 6.05 2.56
N SER A 672 7.42 6.89 2.20
CA SER A 672 8.71 6.43 1.68
C SER A 672 8.65 5.49 0.48
N SER A 673 7.57 5.52 -0.32
CA SER A 673 7.33 4.50 -1.34
C SER A 673 8.43 4.47 -2.41
N ALA A 674 9.01 3.28 -2.63
CA ALA A 674 9.99 3.06 -3.69
C ALA A 674 9.39 3.32 -5.09
N LEU A 675 8.18 2.81 -5.36
CA LEU A 675 7.52 2.96 -6.65
C LEU A 675 7.31 4.43 -7.05
N PHE A 676 6.94 5.28 -6.09
CA PHE A 676 6.59 6.67 -6.34
C PHE A 676 7.72 7.66 -6.04
N TRP A 677 8.92 7.16 -5.72
CA TRP A 677 10.00 7.95 -5.17
C TRP A 677 10.35 9.18 -6.02
N GLU A 678 10.68 8.98 -7.30
CA GLU A 678 11.09 10.07 -8.20
C GLU A 678 9.98 11.13 -8.40
N GLN A 679 8.71 10.77 -8.17
CA GLN A 679 7.58 11.70 -8.35
C GLN A 679 7.46 12.69 -7.20
N VAL A 680 7.85 12.30 -5.98
CA VAL A 680 7.58 13.08 -4.76
C VAL A 680 8.82 13.54 -4.00
N ASN A 681 9.98 12.92 -4.24
CA ASN A 681 11.17 13.09 -3.40
C ASN A 681 12.32 13.90 -4.03
N THR A 682 12.11 14.53 -5.19
CA THR A 682 13.17 15.27 -5.91
C THR A 682 13.79 16.41 -5.09
N LYS A 683 13.02 17.01 -4.17
CA LYS A 683 13.51 18.09 -3.29
C LYS A 683 14.47 17.61 -2.20
N LEU A 684 14.45 16.32 -1.80
CA LEU A 684 15.35 15.79 -0.75
C LEU A 684 16.83 15.96 -1.07
N ILE A 685 17.17 16.05 -2.36
CA ILE A 685 18.55 16.12 -2.85
C ILE A 685 18.92 17.47 -3.46
N SER A 686 18.08 18.49 -3.25
CA SER A 686 18.30 19.83 -3.82
C SER A 686 19.54 20.50 -3.24
N ASP A 687 19.77 20.36 -1.93
CA ASP A 687 21.02 20.81 -1.30
C ASP A 687 22.17 19.85 -1.67
N PRO A 688 23.30 20.34 -2.23
CA PRO A 688 24.46 19.51 -2.55
C PRO A 688 24.99 18.67 -1.37
N TRP A 689 24.82 19.14 -0.14
CA TRP A 689 25.22 18.43 1.07
C TRP A 689 24.49 17.08 1.20
N MET A 690 23.24 16.98 0.73
CA MET A 690 22.46 15.74 0.75
C MET A 690 22.93 14.70 -0.28
N ARG A 691 23.85 15.09 -1.19
CA ARG A 691 24.40 14.24 -2.24
C ARG A 691 25.88 13.93 -2.07
N ASP A 692 26.55 14.56 -1.10
CA ASP A 692 27.98 14.34 -0.88
C ASP A 692 28.20 12.94 -0.27
N PRO A 693 28.92 12.05 -0.97
CA PRO A 693 29.16 10.70 -0.49
C PRO A 693 29.93 10.63 0.84
N LYS A 694 30.64 11.71 1.24
CA LYS A 694 31.35 11.82 2.52
C LYS A 694 30.41 12.00 3.71
N ASN A 695 29.17 12.42 3.47
CA ASN A 695 28.20 12.62 4.54
C ASN A 695 27.50 11.31 4.94
N ASN A 696 27.85 10.16 4.36
CA ASN A 696 27.32 8.84 4.72
C ASN A 696 25.78 8.81 4.86
N LEU A 697 25.09 9.43 3.90
CA LEU A 697 23.63 9.42 3.80
C LEU A 697 23.19 8.25 2.94
N VAL A 698 22.07 7.65 3.31
CA VAL A 698 21.42 6.54 2.61
C VAL A 698 19.94 6.86 2.51
N PHE A 699 19.37 6.81 1.31
CA PHE A 699 17.96 7.10 1.12
C PHE A 699 17.16 5.83 1.37
N GLU A 700 16.19 5.90 2.26
CA GLU A 700 15.43 4.74 2.74
C GLU A 700 14.07 4.68 2.06
N ALA A 701 13.77 3.62 1.33
CA ALA A 701 12.46 3.42 0.72
C ALA A 701 11.75 2.20 1.31
N HIS A 702 10.42 2.19 1.23
CA HIS A 702 9.54 1.11 1.66
C HIS A 702 8.71 0.63 0.47
N GLN A 703 8.41 -0.66 0.41
CA GLN A 703 7.55 -1.19 -0.66
C GLN A 703 6.88 -2.51 -0.28
N TYR A 704 5.56 -2.57 -0.46
CA TYR A 704 4.75 -3.77 -0.34
C TYR A 704 4.12 -4.16 -1.68
N TRP A 705 3.69 -5.41 -1.78
CA TRP A 705 3.25 -6.03 -3.02
C TRP A 705 1.74 -6.00 -3.21
N ASP A 706 0.93 -5.70 -2.20
CA ASP A 706 -0.51 -5.60 -2.37
C ASP A 706 -0.91 -4.50 -3.37
N HIS A 707 -2.13 -4.58 -3.89
CA HIS A 707 -2.61 -3.69 -4.95
C HIS A 707 -2.48 -2.19 -4.63
N ASP A 708 -2.65 -1.82 -3.36
CA ASP A 708 -2.55 -0.43 -2.88
C ASP A 708 -1.19 -0.09 -2.25
N TYR A 709 -0.25 -1.05 -2.25
CA TYR A 709 1.12 -0.91 -1.75
C TYR A 709 1.24 -0.63 -0.25
N SER A 710 0.15 -0.82 0.51
CA SER A 710 0.06 -0.47 1.92
C SER A 710 0.67 -1.50 2.86
N GLY A 711 0.90 -2.73 2.39
CA GLY A 711 1.27 -3.86 3.24
C GLY A 711 0.12 -4.40 4.07
N SER A 712 -1.12 -3.97 3.80
CA SER A 712 -2.30 -4.46 4.53
C SER A 712 -2.77 -5.83 4.06
N TYR A 713 -2.46 -6.20 2.81
CA TYR A 713 -2.78 -7.51 2.21
C TYR A 713 -4.24 -7.96 2.43
N ARG A 714 -5.18 -7.01 2.38
CA ARG A 714 -6.61 -7.24 2.67
C ARG A 714 -7.23 -8.29 1.75
N ASN A 715 -6.76 -8.38 0.51
CA ASN A 715 -7.19 -9.42 -0.42
C ASN A 715 -6.31 -10.66 -0.28
N ARG A 716 -6.79 -11.66 0.48
CA ARG A 716 -6.07 -12.93 0.68
C ARG A 716 -5.93 -13.78 -0.58
N ASN A 717 -6.72 -13.49 -1.61
CA ASN A 717 -6.68 -14.19 -2.90
C ASN A 717 -5.83 -13.45 -3.93
N GLU A 718 -5.20 -12.33 -3.57
CA GLU A 718 -4.30 -11.63 -4.47
C GLU A 718 -3.10 -12.51 -4.81
N THR A 719 -2.74 -12.55 -6.09
CA THR A 719 -1.57 -13.27 -6.58
C THR A 719 -0.61 -12.27 -7.21
N PHE A 720 0.68 -12.51 -6.99
CA PHE A 720 1.73 -11.60 -7.39
C PHE A 720 2.52 -12.19 -8.56
N ALA A 721 2.78 -11.37 -9.58
CA ALA A 721 3.70 -11.77 -10.64
C ALA A 721 5.11 -12.01 -10.05
N PRO A 722 5.90 -12.96 -10.58
CA PRO A 722 7.23 -13.28 -10.05
C PRO A 722 8.19 -12.09 -9.96
N MET A 723 8.08 -11.10 -10.85
CA MET A 723 8.94 -9.91 -10.85
C MET A 723 8.34 -8.72 -10.11
N ARG A 724 7.15 -8.85 -9.50
CA ARG A 724 6.43 -7.72 -8.93
C ARG A 724 7.25 -6.93 -7.91
N GLY A 725 8.00 -7.60 -7.03
CA GLY A 725 8.86 -6.92 -6.07
C GLY A 725 9.95 -6.09 -6.76
N VAL A 726 10.61 -6.66 -7.77
CA VAL A 726 11.62 -5.96 -8.59
C VAL A 726 11.01 -4.77 -9.33
N ASP A 727 9.87 -4.97 -10.00
CA ASP A 727 9.20 -3.93 -10.79
C ASP A 727 8.82 -2.72 -9.94
N LEU A 728 8.47 -2.93 -8.66
CA LEU A 728 8.08 -1.87 -7.74
C LEU A 728 9.27 -1.10 -7.16
N VAL A 729 10.42 -1.75 -6.93
CA VAL A 729 11.61 -1.08 -6.37
C VAL A 729 12.54 -0.50 -7.44
N LYS A 730 12.50 -1.02 -8.66
CA LYS A 730 13.39 -0.63 -9.76
C LYS A 730 13.38 0.87 -10.06
N PRO A 731 12.25 1.60 -10.13
CA PRO A 731 12.26 3.04 -10.37
C PRO A 731 13.11 3.81 -9.34
N TRP A 732 13.01 3.43 -8.07
CA TRP A 732 13.83 4.02 -7.00
C TRP A 732 15.31 3.64 -7.12
N VAL A 733 15.65 2.39 -7.43
CA VAL A 733 17.04 1.97 -7.63
C VAL A 733 17.68 2.72 -8.81
N GLU A 734 16.94 2.93 -9.90
CA GLU A 734 17.44 3.71 -11.04
C GLU A 734 17.58 5.21 -10.72
N TRP A 735 16.70 5.76 -9.89
CA TRP A 735 16.85 7.12 -9.35
C TRP A 735 18.13 7.25 -8.50
N LEU A 736 18.39 6.27 -7.63
CA LEU A 736 19.61 6.22 -6.82
C LEU A 736 20.88 6.18 -7.69
N LYS A 737 20.91 5.33 -8.73
CA LYS A 737 22.02 5.29 -9.70
C LYS A 737 22.21 6.62 -10.43
N LYS A 738 21.13 7.17 -10.99
CA LYS A 738 21.13 8.45 -11.72
C LYS A 738 21.72 9.59 -10.89
N HIS A 739 21.47 9.60 -9.59
CA HIS A 739 21.93 10.64 -8.69
C HIS A 739 23.17 10.28 -7.87
N LYS A 740 23.73 9.08 -8.07
CA LYS A 740 24.90 8.53 -7.35
C LYS A 740 24.70 8.50 -5.83
N LEU A 741 23.55 7.99 -5.40
CA LEU A 741 23.10 7.96 -4.01
C LEU A 741 22.91 6.53 -3.52
N ARG A 742 23.19 6.30 -2.24
CA ARG A 742 23.04 5.00 -1.59
C ARG A 742 21.58 4.72 -1.23
N GLY A 743 21.17 3.45 -1.26
CA GLY A 743 19.82 3.01 -0.94
C GLY A 743 19.76 2.05 0.24
N TYR A 744 18.62 2.04 0.92
CA TYR A 744 18.23 1.06 1.92
C TYR A 744 16.73 0.77 1.79
N LEU A 745 16.33 -0.50 1.65
CA LEU A 745 14.91 -0.84 1.64
C LEU A 745 14.46 -1.17 3.07
N GLY A 746 13.97 -0.16 3.79
CA GLY A 746 13.66 -0.24 5.22
C GLY A 746 12.51 -1.18 5.56
N GLU A 747 11.54 -1.31 4.67
CA GLU A 747 10.41 -2.22 4.84
C GLU A 747 9.98 -2.89 3.53
N HIS A 748 9.80 -4.20 3.63
CA HIS A 748 9.05 -5.06 2.73
C HIS A 748 8.55 -6.27 3.53
N GLY A 749 7.43 -6.87 3.14
CA GLY A 749 6.86 -7.99 3.88
C GLY A 749 5.81 -8.73 3.07
N ILE A 750 5.53 -9.99 3.38
CA ILE A 750 4.46 -10.76 2.75
C ILE A 750 3.70 -11.61 3.77
N PRO A 751 2.40 -11.82 3.59
CA PRO A 751 1.66 -12.70 4.47
C PRO A 751 2.00 -14.17 4.20
N ASP A 752 1.93 -14.99 5.25
CA ASP A 752 2.23 -16.43 5.22
C ASP A 752 1.30 -17.26 4.32
N PHE A 753 0.19 -16.68 3.87
CA PHE A 753 -0.75 -17.30 2.94
C PHE A 753 -0.49 -16.95 1.46
N ALA A 754 0.54 -16.15 1.15
CA ALA A 754 0.82 -15.69 -0.22
C ALA A 754 2.06 -16.36 -0.84
N PRO A 755 1.94 -17.59 -1.41
CA PRO A 755 3.08 -18.29 -2.01
C PRO A 755 3.65 -17.57 -3.24
N SER A 756 2.83 -16.83 -3.99
CA SER A 756 3.32 -16.00 -5.10
C SER A 756 4.16 -14.81 -4.60
N GLY A 757 3.89 -14.32 -3.39
CA GLY A 757 4.67 -13.27 -2.73
C GLY A 757 6.07 -13.74 -2.35
N VAL A 758 6.24 -15.03 -2.03
CA VAL A 758 7.54 -15.63 -1.74
C VAL A 758 8.47 -15.51 -2.95
N VAL A 759 7.96 -15.87 -4.13
CA VAL A 759 8.73 -15.78 -5.40
C VAL A 759 9.05 -14.33 -5.74
N ALA A 760 8.08 -13.42 -5.59
CA ALA A 760 8.31 -12.00 -5.83
C ALA A 760 9.38 -11.40 -4.91
N THR A 761 9.40 -11.83 -3.64
CA THR A 761 10.38 -11.37 -2.65
C THR A 761 11.76 -11.98 -2.92
N ASP A 762 11.85 -13.26 -3.28
CA ASP A 762 13.12 -13.91 -3.64
C ASP A 762 13.83 -13.19 -4.80
N ASN A 763 13.08 -12.87 -5.86
CA ASN A 763 13.60 -12.11 -7.00
C ASN A 763 13.99 -10.68 -6.64
N MET A 764 13.20 -10.02 -5.79
CA MET A 764 13.54 -8.68 -5.30
C MET A 764 14.82 -8.68 -4.48
N LEU A 765 15.01 -9.64 -3.59
CA LEU A 765 16.22 -9.75 -2.75
C LEU A 765 17.46 -9.99 -3.61
N ALA A 766 17.35 -10.83 -4.65
CA ALA A 766 18.43 -11.01 -5.64
C ALA A 766 18.78 -9.69 -6.33
N TYR A 767 17.77 -8.95 -6.81
CA TYR A 767 17.97 -7.65 -7.45
C TYR A 767 18.59 -6.61 -6.51
N LEU A 768 18.18 -6.54 -5.24
CA LEU A 768 18.82 -5.64 -4.28
C LEU A 768 20.28 -6.04 -4.00
N ALA A 769 20.56 -7.35 -3.91
CA ALA A 769 21.91 -7.86 -3.72
C ALA A 769 22.85 -7.50 -4.89
N GLU A 770 22.37 -7.60 -6.13
CA GLU A 770 23.10 -7.16 -7.33
C GLU A 770 23.46 -5.66 -7.28
N ASN A 771 22.67 -4.85 -6.59
CA ASN A 771 22.88 -3.41 -6.45
C ASN A 771 23.51 -3.02 -5.10
N CYS A 772 23.94 -3.99 -4.29
CA CYS A 772 24.47 -3.79 -2.94
C CYS A 772 23.55 -2.98 -2.01
N ILE A 773 22.23 -3.12 -2.17
CA ILE A 773 21.22 -2.42 -1.35
C ILE A 773 20.78 -3.35 -0.21
N PRO A 774 21.04 -2.97 1.06
CA PRO A 774 20.50 -3.71 2.20
C PRO A 774 18.98 -3.55 2.32
N SER A 775 18.33 -4.50 2.96
CA SER A 775 16.89 -4.45 3.26
C SER A 775 16.58 -5.04 4.63
N THR A 776 15.44 -4.63 5.22
CA THR A 776 14.91 -5.22 6.44
C THR A 776 13.47 -5.67 6.25
N TYR A 777 13.21 -6.95 6.53
CA TYR A 777 11.88 -7.54 6.42
C TYR A 777 10.96 -7.04 7.55
N TRP A 778 9.72 -6.68 7.22
CA TRP A 778 8.66 -6.31 8.16
C TRP A 778 7.73 -7.52 8.41
N ALA A 779 7.73 -8.12 9.61
CA ALA A 779 8.55 -7.81 10.78
C ALA A 779 8.83 -9.04 11.65
N ALA A 780 9.59 -8.84 12.71
CA ALA A 780 9.82 -9.79 13.79
C ALA A 780 9.73 -9.09 15.16
N GLY A 781 10.00 -9.85 16.21
CA GLY A 781 9.99 -9.41 17.60
C GLY A 781 8.77 -9.92 18.39
N PRO A 782 8.71 -9.57 19.68
CA PRO A 782 7.62 -9.99 20.55
C PRO A 782 6.28 -9.30 20.21
N ARG A 783 5.18 -9.88 20.72
CA ARG A 783 3.82 -9.31 20.71
C ARG A 783 3.11 -9.16 19.35
N TRP A 784 3.60 -9.80 18.30
CA TRP A 784 2.89 -9.87 17.01
C TRP A 784 1.70 -10.84 16.99
N GLY A 785 1.51 -11.66 18.02
CA GLY A 785 0.43 -12.65 18.06
C GLY A 785 0.57 -13.66 16.93
N GLU A 786 -0.48 -13.83 16.11
CA GLU A 786 -0.47 -14.69 14.92
C GLU A 786 -0.52 -13.89 13.62
N ASP A 787 0.02 -12.66 13.63
CA ASP A 787 0.11 -11.81 12.44
C ASP A 787 0.73 -12.59 11.25
N SER A 788 0.11 -12.48 10.08
CA SER A 788 0.50 -13.27 8.91
C SER A 788 1.85 -12.86 8.33
N MET A 789 2.32 -11.63 8.57
CA MET A 789 3.63 -11.16 8.09
C MET A 789 4.74 -11.36 9.12
N SER A 790 4.41 -11.49 10.42
CA SER A 790 5.40 -11.72 11.48
C SER A 790 6.23 -12.98 11.23
N LEU A 791 7.55 -12.89 11.45
CA LEU A 791 8.44 -14.06 11.51
C LEU A 791 8.38 -14.76 12.87
N ASP A 792 7.94 -14.05 13.92
CA ASP A 792 7.87 -14.57 15.28
C ASP A 792 6.45 -15.01 15.64
N VAL A 793 6.35 -16.34 15.58
CA VAL A 793 5.26 -17.24 15.87
C VAL A 793 4.95 -17.58 17.34
N GLN A 794 3.79 -17.34 17.96
CA GLN A 794 3.53 -18.01 19.27
C GLN A 794 3.22 -19.50 19.08
N SER A 795 2.43 -19.83 18.07
CA SER A 795 2.06 -21.20 17.71
C SER A 795 3.23 -22.04 17.17
N GLY A 796 4.38 -21.42 16.84
CA GLY A 796 5.46 -22.09 16.11
C GLY A 796 5.09 -22.47 14.67
N LYS A 797 3.96 -21.98 14.15
CA LYS A 797 3.51 -22.19 12.76
C LYS A 797 4.64 -21.84 11.78
N PHE A 798 4.81 -22.70 10.78
CA PHE A 798 5.76 -22.51 9.70
C PHE A 798 5.60 -21.13 9.04
N ARG A 799 6.74 -20.47 8.81
CA ARG A 799 6.83 -19.16 8.18
C ARG A 799 7.48 -19.30 6.80
N PRO A 800 6.72 -19.30 5.70
CA PRO A 800 7.27 -19.46 4.34
C PRO A 800 8.26 -18.35 3.97
N GLN A 801 8.24 -17.24 4.69
CA GLN A 801 9.16 -16.12 4.52
C GLN A 801 10.58 -16.43 5.02
N LEU A 802 10.75 -17.36 5.95
CA LEU A 802 12.08 -17.63 6.50
C LEU A 802 13.02 -18.22 5.46
N ALA A 803 12.56 -19.20 4.68
CA ALA A 803 13.44 -19.94 3.77
C ALA A 803 14.14 -19.04 2.75
N MET A 804 13.41 -18.13 2.09
CA MET A 804 14.03 -17.22 1.12
C MET A 804 14.87 -16.14 1.80
N LEU A 805 14.44 -15.59 2.94
CA LEU A 805 15.21 -14.61 3.68
C LEU A 805 16.56 -15.18 4.16
N GLN A 806 16.57 -16.41 4.67
CA GLN A 806 17.79 -17.09 5.11
C GLN A 806 18.74 -17.40 3.95
N LYS A 807 18.20 -17.84 2.80
CA LYS A 807 18.98 -18.03 1.57
C LYS A 807 19.77 -16.77 1.20
N HIS A 808 19.11 -15.62 1.18
CA HIS A 808 19.76 -14.35 0.84
C HIS A 808 20.68 -13.83 1.96
N ALA A 809 20.31 -14.01 3.22
CA ALA A 809 21.17 -13.65 4.37
C ALA A 809 22.47 -14.47 4.42
N ALA A 810 22.44 -15.74 3.98
CA ALA A 810 23.61 -16.61 3.92
C ALA A 810 24.50 -16.39 2.68
N THR A 811 24.07 -15.54 1.73
CA THR A 811 24.84 -15.29 0.50
C THR A 811 26.19 -14.66 0.83
N LYS A 812 27.24 -15.06 0.10
CA LYS A 812 28.59 -14.54 0.30
C LYS A 812 28.59 -13.01 0.21
N LYS A 813 29.16 -12.36 1.22
CA LYS A 813 29.24 -10.90 1.29
C LYS A 813 30.25 -10.37 0.27
N THR A 814 29.76 -10.00 -0.90
CA THR A 814 30.56 -9.45 -2.02
C THR A 814 30.60 -7.92 -2.02
N CYS A 815 29.59 -7.27 -1.44
CA CYS A 815 29.50 -5.82 -1.33
C CYS A 815 30.38 -5.28 -0.20
N SER A 816 31.28 -4.34 -0.50
CA SER A 816 32.15 -3.68 0.49
C SER A 816 31.50 -2.46 1.14
N THR A 817 30.46 -1.90 0.53
CA THR A 817 29.70 -0.72 1.00
C THR A 817 28.26 -0.80 0.51
N ILE A 818 27.38 -0.01 1.12
CA ILE A 818 26.01 0.19 0.65
C ILE A 818 26.06 0.84 -0.74
N GLY A 819 25.41 0.20 -1.70
CA GLY A 819 25.12 0.74 -3.02
C GLY A 819 23.74 1.39 -3.07
N PRO A 820 23.39 2.06 -4.17
CA PRO A 820 24.24 2.39 -5.31
C PRO A 820 25.23 3.51 -4.99
N ILE A 821 26.52 3.32 -5.24
CA ILE A 821 27.33 4.37 -5.85
C ILE A 821 28.28 3.64 -6.80
N GLN A 822 28.05 3.84 -8.09
CA GLN A 822 29.11 4.07 -9.07
C GLN A 822 28.73 5.30 -9.90
#